data_AF-A0A3D4NZP8-F1
#
_entry.id   AF-A0A3D4NZP8-F1
#
_cell.length_a   1.000
_cell.length_b   1.000
_cell.length_c   1.000
_cell.angle_alpha   90.00
_cell.angle_beta   90.00
_cell.angle_gamma   90.00
#
_symmetry.space_group_name_H-M   'P 1'
#
loop_
_entity.id
_entity.type
_entity.pdbx_description
1 polymer ?
#
loop_
_entity_poly.entity_id
_entity_poly.type
_entity_poly.pdbx_seq_one_letter_code
_entity_poly.pdbx_strand_id
1 'polypeptide(L)'
;MNGLVNGISFLEFLAWGRYPIRDMQRSTWIRVFLLLSLAGLAPLIPSAAGQKKDLPPVYKKWLEEEVVYIISPLEKQVFGKLQTDRERDLFSEAFWRQRDPTPGTTENEFKTEHFRRINYANYYLGRQSPLPGWKTDRGRIYIILGEPNDIQHFDSGQETYPAEIWFYQNKAEAGLPTGFNIVYFKEHGTGDYKLYSPTRDGPQALLASYLGSPEDVASAYRKLREIEPNLALVSLSLIPGDDSGAFGRPSLSSDLLLQQVESLPEKTVRDQYAQKFLQYKDIVEVEYSANYVDSDSLVKILKASPGAACVHYSIEPANLSVSQYGDKFSTTLTLNGSVKDDAGKVIYQFDKTLPISFREEEVKRISQQPYAIYDVFPLIPGSYDLSILIKNEVSKEFSSLERKLIIPPEEDRAWVTPLLLGYKAEKVEAGRNRLKPFQLGGVSIFAQANRTFTKSEGFILAFQVWGLAQSLRDEAEIVFTFLKDAQPVKSFSRMAAGYPGFPDVVEPVALSEFIPAHYEVRVSVRSGGQEIAAGQDEFDITPLEKMARPWVYSKIMPDISDPIYPFLAGNQLFNSGRYQEARLKLEEAFKKKPEDADYALALARADMTLQDYSRVETLLLPFFGQAKPPRYEMFVLLANAHHRKGEWDRALNVLEQGISHYGLNTSLLNLRGECYLRLGNKTEALRAWEKSLELNSAQPDVQKAVNALKQ
;
A
#
# COMPACT_ATOMS: atom_id res chain seq x y z
N MET A 1 -18.89 -60.48 6.42
CA MET A 1 -19.22 -59.35 7.30
C MET A 1 -18.12 -58.30 7.18
N ASN A 2 -18.54 -57.04 7.17
CA ASN A 2 -17.83 -55.84 6.72
C ASN A 2 -16.55 -55.49 7.51
N GLY A 3 -15.65 -54.75 6.85
CA GLY A 3 -14.54 -54.04 7.48
C GLY A 3 -13.64 -53.30 6.48
N LEU A 4 -14.17 -52.23 5.88
CA LEU A 4 -13.44 -51.28 5.02
C LEU A 4 -12.35 -50.55 5.82
N VAL A 5 -11.10 -50.64 5.36
CA VAL A 5 -10.00 -49.75 5.77
C VAL A 5 -9.66 -48.88 4.56
N ASN A 6 -10.10 -47.62 4.59
CA ASN A 6 -9.76 -46.61 3.59
C ASN A 6 -8.33 -46.13 3.82
N GLY A 7 -7.45 -46.46 2.88
CA GLY A 7 -6.11 -45.88 2.77
C GLY A 7 -6.16 -44.50 2.12
N ILE A 8 -5.48 -43.54 2.72
CA ILE A 8 -5.27 -42.19 2.17
C ILE A 8 -4.23 -42.32 1.05
N SER A 9 -4.62 -42.05 -0.19
CA SER A 9 -3.75 -42.07 -1.37
C SER A 9 -3.22 -40.68 -1.73
N PHE A 10 -2.11 -40.67 -2.45
CA PHE A 10 -1.28 -39.61 -3.07
C PHE A 10 -1.99 -38.44 -3.83
N LEU A 11 -3.32 -38.33 -3.72
CA LEU A 11 -4.20 -37.55 -4.58
C LEU A 11 -4.60 -36.16 -4.04
N GLU A 12 -4.14 -35.76 -2.86
CA GLU A 12 -4.42 -34.42 -2.30
C GLU A 12 -3.34 -33.38 -2.63
N PHE A 13 -2.16 -33.78 -3.12
CA PHE A 13 -1.01 -32.87 -3.27
C PHE A 13 -0.92 -32.17 -4.65
N LEU A 14 -1.57 -32.69 -5.70
CA LEU A 14 -1.47 -32.14 -7.07
C LEU A 14 -2.49 -31.04 -7.40
N ALA A 15 -3.29 -30.59 -6.42
CA ALA A 15 -4.23 -29.47 -6.61
C ALA A 15 -3.55 -28.08 -6.58
N TRP A 16 -2.23 -27.99 -6.34
CA TRP A 16 -1.50 -26.73 -6.20
C TRP A 16 -0.31 -26.71 -7.16
N GLY A 17 -0.58 -26.38 -8.43
CA GLY A 17 0.43 -26.21 -9.47
C GLY A 17 0.71 -24.75 -9.76
N ARG A 18 1.91 -24.28 -9.41
CA ARG A 18 2.51 -23.07 -9.96
C ARG A 18 2.92 -23.26 -11.42
N TYR A 19 2.87 -22.15 -12.16
CA TYR A 19 3.37 -21.96 -13.51
C TYR A 19 4.81 -22.44 -13.74
N PRO A 20 5.09 -22.96 -14.94
CA PRO A 20 6.30 -22.61 -15.67
C PRO A 20 5.96 -22.05 -17.07
N ILE A 21 6.58 -20.92 -17.42
CA ILE A 21 6.63 -20.40 -18.81
C ILE A 21 8.09 -20.33 -19.22
N ARG A 22 8.43 -20.96 -20.36
CA ARG A 22 9.36 -20.47 -21.42
C ARG A 22 9.48 -21.53 -22.53
N ASP A 23 9.61 -21.22 -23.83
CA ASP A 23 10.29 -20.10 -24.50
C ASP A 23 9.63 -19.64 -25.82
N MET A 24 9.74 -18.36 -26.15
CA MET A 24 10.12 -17.92 -27.52
C MET A 24 10.86 -16.57 -27.48
N GLN A 25 11.95 -16.51 -28.24
CA GLN A 25 13.02 -15.51 -28.21
C GLN A 25 12.57 -14.06 -28.53
N ARG A 26 12.90 -13.12 -27.63
CA ARG A 26 13.76 -11.94 -27.85
C ARG A 26 13.85 -11.11 -26.56
N SER A 27 15.05 -10.61 -26.30
CA SER A 27 15.58 -9.94 -25.10
C SER A 27 14.64 -8.99 -24.32
N THR A 28 14.15 -9.45 -23.17
CA THR A 28 13.81 -8.60 -22.00
C THR A 28 13.88 -9.47 -20.73
N TRP A 29 14.62 -9.00 -19.72
CA TRP A 29 14.81 -9.72 -18.46
C TRP A 29 13.56 -9.60 -17.58
N ILE A 30 12.64 -10.56 -17.66
CA ILE A 30 11.51 -10.70 -16.73
C ILE A 30 11.95 -11.66 -15.61
N ARG A 31 12.12 -11.13 -14.40
CA ARG A 31 12.34 -11.89 -13.16
C ARG A 31 10.97 -12.38 -12.65
N VAL A 32 10.81 -13.71 -12.56
CA VAL A 32 9.60 -14.37 -12.05
C VAL A 32 9.67 -14.42 -10.52
N PHE A 33 8.76 -13.71 -9.84
CA PHE A 33 8.57 -13.86 -8.38
C PHE A 33 7.83 -15.16 -8.08
N LEU A 34 8.56 -16.11 -7.53
CA LEU A 34 8.07 -17.44 -7.15
C LEU A 34 7.92 -17.46 -5.62
N LEU A 35 6.79 -17.00 -5.09
CA LEU A 35 6.48 -17.04 -3.66
C LEU A 35 6.17 -18.48 -3.23
N LEU A 36 7.15 -19.19 -2.68
CA LEU A 36 7.06 -20.56 -2.12
C LEU A 36 6.04 -20.68 -0.97
N SER A 37 5.02 -21.51 -1.22
CA SER A 37 4.00 -22.01 -0.31
C SER A 37 4.44 -23.41 0.07
N LEU A 38 5.21 -23.51 1.15
CA LEU A 38 5.49 -24.77 1.84
C LEU A 38 4.70 -24.74 3.15
N ALA A 39 3.50 -25.33 3.12
CA ALA A 39 2.82 -25.79 4.32
C ALA A 39 2.94 -27.31 4.35
N GLY A 40 3.95 -27.80 5.07
CA GLY A 40 4.13 -29.21 5.39
C GLY A 40 4.58 -29.31 6.84
N LEU A 41 3.68 -29.83 7.68
CA LEU A 41 3.88 -30.30 9.06
C LEU A 41 5.32 -30.23 9.59
N ALA A 42 5.67 -29.09 10.19
CA ALA A 42 6.75 -29.05 11.15
C ALA A 42 6.21 -29.65 12.47
N PRO A 43 7.00 -30.46 13.20
CA PRO A 43 6.68 -30.71 14.60
C PRO A 43 6.56 -29.34 15.30
N LEU A 44 5.68 -29.24 16.29
CA LEU A 44 5.59 -28.09 17.19
C LEU A 44 6.97 -27.83 17.80
N ILE A 45 7.82 -27.09 17.08
CA ILE A 45 8.91 -26.34 17.67
C ILE A 45 8.15 -25.28 18.46
N PRO A 46 8.24 -25.28 19.80
CA PRO A 46 7.64 -24.20 20.59
C PRO A 46 8.13 -22.91 19.96
N SER A 47 7.21 -21.97 19.71
CA SER A 47 7.55 -20.60 19.32
C SER A 47 8.62 -20.14 20.30
N ALA A 48 9.87 -20.23 19.86
CA ALA A 48 10.98 -19.63 20.56
C ALA A 48 10.66 -18.16 20.41
N ALA A 49 10.04 -17.58 21.44
CA ALA A 49 9.98 -16.16 21.64
C ALA A 49 11.34 -15.63 21.20
N GLY A 50 11.37 -14.95 20.05
CA GLY A 50 12.60 -14.68 19.33
C GLY A 50 13.58 -14.08 20.31
N GLN A 51 14.64 -14.84 20.64
CA GLN A 51 15.77 -14.25 21.33
C GLN A 51 16.18 -13.06 20.48
N LYS A 52 16.09 -11.85 21.03
CA LYS A 52 16.66 -10.66 20.42
C LYS A 52 18.13 -11.00 20.17
N LYS A 53 18.46 -11.40 18.93
CA LYS A 53 19.84 -11.45 18.49
C LYS A 53 20.34 -10.02 18.66
N ASP A 54 21.31 -9.83 19.54
CA ASP A 54 21.90 -8.51 19.73
C ASP A 54 22.35 -7.96 18.37
N LEU A 55 21.97 -6.71 18.09
CA LEU A 55 22.34 -6.07 16.83
C LEU A 55 23.88 -6.09 16.69
N PRO A 56 24.42 -6.46 15.52
CA PRO A 56 25.84 -6.31 15.27
C PRO A 56 26.31 -4.87 15.57
N PRO A 57 27.55 -4.67 16.05
CA PRO A 57 28.02 -3.37 16.54
C PRO A 57 27.84 -2.21 15.56
N VAL A 58 28.00 -2.47 14.25
CA VAL A 58 27.83 -1.47 13.19
C VAL A 58 26.39 -0.94 13.16
N TYR A 59 25.39 -1.82 13.18
CA TYR A 59 23.98 -1.42 13.15
C TYR A 59 23.50 -0.84 14.48
N LYS A 60 24.08 -1.31 15.59
CA LYS A 60 23.83 -0.71 16.90
C LYS A 60 24.31 0.74 16.93
N LYS A 61 25.54 0.99 16.47
CA LYS A 61 26.08 2.34 16.34
C LYS A 61 25.24 3.22 15.41
N TRP A 62 24.88 2.69 14.24
CA TRP A 62 24.04 3.42 13.29
C TRP A 62 22.73 3.88 13.96
N LEU A 63 22.01 2.95 14.60
CA LEU A 63 20.70 3.19 15.21
C LEU A 63 20.75 4.06 16.48
N GLU A 64 21.74 3.82 17.35
CA GLU A 64 21.81 4.42 18.70
C GLU A 64 22.66 5.69 18.75
N GLU A 65 23.51 5.94 17.74
CA GLU A 65 24.40 7.10 17.71
C GLU A 65 24.22 7.95 16.45
N GLU A 66 24.28 7.34 15.26
CA GLU A 66 24.37 8.10 14.00
C GLU A 66 23.04 8.72 13.60
N VAL A 67 21.92 8.02 13.78
CA VAL A 67 20.58 8.51 13.39
C VAL A 67 19.64 8.79 14.57
N VAL A 68 20.13 8.70 15.80
CA VAL A 68 19.32 8.69 17.04
C VAL A 68 18.34 9.87 17.19
N TYR A 69 18.69 11.05 16.66
CA TYR A 69 17.84 12.26 16.74
C TYR A 69 17.00 12.50 15.50
N ILE A 70 17.16 11.70 14.45
CA ILE A 70 16.47 11.89 13.16
C ILE A 70 15.67 10.68 12.71
N ILE A 71 15.78 9.55 13.41
CA ILE A 71 15.00 8.34 13.18
C ILE A 71 13.66 8.38 13.90
N SER A 72 12.58 8.06 13.19
CA SER A 72 11.24 8.01 13.76
C SER A 72 11.03 6.76 14.63
N PRO A 73 10.05 6.77 15.56
CA PRO A 73 9.68 5.58 16.32
C PRO A 73 9.31 4.39 15.44
N LEU A 74 8.63 4.64 14.32
CA LEU A 74 8.22 3.62 13.36
C LEU A 74 9.43 3.03 12.60
N GLU A 75 10.32 3.88 12.10
CA GLU A 75 11.56 3.46 11.43
C GLU A 75 12.41 2.58 12.37
N LYS A 76 12.55 3.00 13.64
CA LYS A 76 13.27 2.24 14.68
C LYS A 76 12.62 0.88 14.95
N GLN A 77 11.28 0.83 15.02
CA GLN A 77 10.54 -0.41 15.21
C GLN A 77 10.72 -1.36 14.01
N VAL A 78 10.66 -0.84 12.79
CA VAL A 78 10.85 -1.62 11.56
C VAL A 78 12.28 -2.16 11.48
N PHE A 79 13.28 -1.31 11.72
CA PHE A 79 14.70 -1.72 11.69
C PHE A 79 14.98 -2.87 12.66
N GLY A 80 14.37 -2.84 13.84
CA GLY A 80 14.47 -3.93 14.83
C GLY A 80 13.81 -5.26 14.42
N LYS A 81 12.94 -5.28 13.40
CA LYS A 81 12.31 -6.49 12.86
C LYS A 81 13.13 -7.13 11.73
N LEU A 82 14.12 -6.43 11.18
CA LEU A 82 14.97 -6.92 10.10
C LEU A 82 15.89 -8.04 10.61
N GLN A 83 15.98 -9.13 9.86
CA GLN A 83 16.65 -10.36 10.27
C GLN A 83 18.09 -10.41 9.77
N THR A 84 18.35 -9.91 8.56
CA THR A 84 19.65 -10.02 7.89
C THR A 84 20.38 -8.68 7.81
N ASP A 85 21.70 -8.74 7.73
CA ASP A 85 22.56 -7.56 7.55
C ASP A 85 22.24 -6.83 6.23
N ARG A 86 22.01 -7.59 5.17
CA ARG A 86 21.56 -7.05 3.87
C ARG A 86 20.27 -6.25 3.97
N GLU A 87 19.27 -6.72 4.72
CA GLU A 87 18.02 -5.98 4.94
C GLU A 87 18.28 -4.66 5.67
N ARG A 88 19.20 -4.65 6.66
CA ARG A 88 19.56 -3.45 7.43
C ARG A 88 20.34 -2.44 6.59
N ASP A 89 21.25 -2.90 5.73
CA ASP A 89 21.98 -2.04 4.80
C ASP A 89 21.02 -1.33 3.85
N LEU A 90 20.10 -2.08 3.23
CA LEU A 90 19.07 -1.53 2.33
C LEU A 90 18.14 -0.55 3.05
N PHE A 91 17.74 -0.86 4.28
CA PHE A 91 16.93 0.07 5.07
C PHE A 91 17.69 1.36 5.37
N SER A 92 18.98 1.27 5.68
CA SER A 92 19.84 2.42 5.97
C SER A 92 20.02 3.29 4.71
N GLU A 93 20.17 2.69 3.53
CA GLU A 93 20.17 3.39 2.25
C GLU A 93 18.85 4.11 1.98
N ALA A 94 17.73 3.42 2.15
CA ALA A 94 16.39 4.00 2.01
C ALA A 94 16.17 5.18 2.97
N PHE A 95 16.60 5.03 4.23
CA PHE A 95 16.50 6.05 5.27
C PHE A 95 17.14 7.37 4.86
N TRP A 96 18.35 7.32 4.29
CA TRP A 96 19.04 8.52 3.81
C TRP A 96 18.38 9.09 2.55
N ARG A 97 17.97 8.22 1.62
CA ARG A 97 17.31 8.63 0.37
C ARG A 97 16.02 9.41 0.63
N GLN A 98 15.21 9.01 1.61
CA GLN A 98 13.97 9.72 1.97
C GLN A 98 14.22 11.12 2.58
N ARG A 99 15.46 11.40 2.99
CA ARG A 99 15.91 12.69 3.53
C ARG A 99 16.77 13.47 2.53
N ASP A 100 16.88 12.99 1.30
CA ASP A 100 17.67 13.63 0.25
C ASP A 100 16.91 14.81 -0.37
N PRO A 101 17.38 16.06 -0.22
CA PRO A 101 16.74 17.21 -0.84
C PRO A 101 16.95 17.25 -2.37
N THR A 102 17.96 16.54 -2.88
CA THR A 102 18.37 16.56 -4.29
C THR A 102 18.65 15.14 -4.80
N PRO A 103 17.64 14.25 -4.89
CA PRO A 103 17.84 12.83 -5.24
C PRO A 103 18.46 12.57 -6.62
N GLY A 104 18.59 13.60 -7.46
CA GLY A 104 19.21 13.55 -8.78
C GLY A 104 20.74 13.75 -8.76
N THR A 105 21.34 14.13 -7.63
CA THR A 105 22.79 14.20 -7.46
C THR A 105 23.34 12.86 -6.94
N THR A 106 24.66 12.67 -7.03
CA THR A 106 25.30 11.44 -6.55
C THR A 106 25.57 11.45 -5.05
N GLU A 107 25.54 12.63 -4.42
CA GLU A 107 25.82 12.82 -3.00
C GLU A 107 24.55 13.28 -2.30
N ASN A 108 24.26 12.70 -1.13
CA ASN A 108 23.14 13.13 -0.32
C ASN A 108 23.60 14.28 0.59
N GLU A 109 23.15 15.50 0.28
CA GLU A 109 23.58 16.72 0.94
C GLU A 109 23.12 16.75 2.40
N PHE A 110 21.93 16.23 2.70
CA PHE A 110 21.40 16.13 4.07
C PHE A 110 22.25 15.20 4.94
N LYS A 111 22.60 14.02 4.43
CA LYS A 111 23.45 13.04 5.12
C LYS A 111 24.81 13.66 5.43
N THR A 112 25.40 14.35 4.46
CA THR A 112 26.69 15.02 4.61
C THR A 112 26.64 16.09 5.69
N GLU A 113 25.63 16.96 5.64
CA GLU A 113 25.40 18.00 6.63
C GLU A 113 25.13 17.43 8.03
N HIS A 114 24.34 16.35 8.12
CA HIS A 114 24.04 15.67 9.37
C HIS A 114 25.30 15.13 10.05
N PHE A 115 26.16 14.43 9.31
CA PHE A 115 27.44 13.97 9.85
C PHE A 115 28.39 15.12 10.18
N ARG A 116 28.37 16.23 9.41
CA ARG A 116 29.10 17.45 9.77
C ARG A 116 28.66 17.97 11.13
N ARG A 117 27.35 18.01 11.41
CA ARG A 117 26.79 18.45 12.71
C ARG A 117 27.15 17.53 13.86
N ILE A 118 27.10 16.21 13.67
CA ILE A 118 27.57 15.25 14.68
C ILE A 118 29.05 15.47 15.01
N ASN A 119 29.89 15.61 13.98
CA ASN A 119 31.32 15.85 14.16
C ASN A 119 31.59 17.19 14.86
N TYR A 120 30.87 18.25 14.48
CA TYR A 120 30.93 19.54 15.17
C TYR A 120 30.54 19.42 16.64
N ALA A 121 29.41 18.78 16.94
CA ALA A 121 28.94 18.58 18.31
C ALA A 121 30.00 17.85 19.15
N ASN A 122 30.53 16.74 18.63
CA ASN A 122 31.57 15.97 19.32
C ASN A 122 32.86 16.76 19.54
N TYR A 123 33.30 17.52 18.54
CA TYR A 123 34.57 18.22 18.61
C TYR A 123 34.50 19.51 19.44
N TYR A 124 33.39 20.25 19.42
CA TYR A 124 33.27 21.56 20.09
C TYR A 124 32.39 21.51 21.33
N LEU A 125 31.23 20.86 21.27
CA LEU A 125 30.21 20.92 22.32
C LEU A 125 30.42 19.87 23.42
N GLY A 126 31.20 18.82 23.13
CA GLY A 126 31.58 17.77 24.09
C GLY A 126 32.86 18.03 24.89
N ARG A 127 33.65 19.06 24.59
CA ARG A 127 35.00 19.27 25.20
C ARG A 127 34.99 19.40 26.72
N GLN A 128 33.91 19.96 27.27
CA GLN A 128 33.77 20.22 28.70
C GLN A 128 32.84 19.20 29.40
N SER A 129 32.48 18.12 28.70
CA SER A 129 31.52 17.12 29.16
C SER A 129 32.17 15.74 29.33
N PRO A 130 31.77 14.93 30.32
CA PRO A 130 32.11 13.51 30.35
C PRO A 130 31.36 12.71 29.27
N LEU A 131 30.35 13.30 28.62
CA LEU A 131 29.59 12.70 27.53
C LEU A 131 30.19 13.10 26.16
N PRO A 132 30.10 12.22 25.14
CA PRO A 132 30.29 12.63 23.75
C PRO A 132 29.40 13.81 23.41
N GLY A 133 29.90 14.77 22.64
CA GLY A 133 29.19 16.02 22.37
C GLY A 133 27.80 15.84 21.77
N TRP A 134 27.59 14.82 20.93
CA TRP A 134 26.26 14.49 20.39
C TRP A 134 25.23 14.16 21.48
N LYS A 135 25.63 13.62 22.64
CA LYS A 135 24.74 13.29 23.77
C LYS A 135 24.40 14.49 24.66
N THR A 136 25.08 15.63 24.47
CA THR A 136 24.81 16.85 25.26
C THR A 136 23.56 17.55 24.73
N ASP A 137 22.87 18.33 25.56
CA ASP A 137 21.67 19.06 25.13
C ASP A 137 21.98 20.05 23.99
N ARG A 138 23.12 20.77 24.08
CA ARG A 138 23.60 21.64 23.00
C ARG A 138 23.87 20.86 21.72
N GLY A 139 24.54 19.70 21.82
CA GLY A 139 24.83 18.85 20.67
C GLY A 139 23.56 18.30 20.01
N ARG A 140 22.60 17.83 20.81
CA ARG A 140 21.30 17.36 20.34
C ARG A 140 20.58 18.41 19.51
N ILE A 141 20.42 19.62 20.05
CA ILE A 141 19.72 20.70 19.35
C ILE A 141 20.52 21.17 18.13
N TYR A 142 21.85 21.24 18.21
CA TYR A 142 22.70 21.58 17.05
C TYR A 142 22.53 20.57 15.91
N ILE A 143 22.41 19.28 16.21
CA ILE A 143 22.16 18.24 15.21
C ILE A 143 20.79 18.46 14.53
N ILE A 144 19.75 18.71 15.34
CA ILE A 144 18.36 18.89 14.86
C ILE A 144 18.21 20.18 14.04
N LEU A 145 18.55 21.34 14.62
CA LEU A 145 18.28 22.65 14.01
C LEU A 145 19.39 23.15 13.10
N GLY A 146 20.62 22.65 13.31
CA GLY A 146 21.83 23.18 12.70
C GLY A 146 22.43 24.33 13.50
N GLU A 147 23.33 25.06 12.82
CA GLU A 147 24.02 26.21 13.39
C GLU A 147 23.05 27.35 13.72
N PRO A 148 23.10 27.90 14.95
CA PRO A 148 22.31 29.07 15.31
C PRO A 148 22.76 30.31 14.54
N ASN A 149 21.85 31.26 14.37
CA ASN A 149 22.13 32.53 13.71
C ASN A 149 23.01 33.45 14.56
N ASP A 150 22.87 33.37 15.89
CA ASP A 150 23.67 34.12 16.85
C ASP A 150 23.80 33.30 18.15
N ILE A 151 24.93 33.45 18.84
CA ILE A 151 25.16 32.85 20.16
C ILE A 151 25.63 33.95 21.11
N GLN A 152 24.87 34.15 22.17
CA GLN A 152 25.26 35.04 23.27
C GLN A 152 25.73 34.21 24.46
N HIS A 153 26.94 34.49 24.92
CA HIS A 153 27.54 33.82 26.07
C HIS A 153 27.42 34.69 27.31
N PHE A 154 26.98 34.07 28.40
CA PHE A 154 26.95 34.65 29.74
C PHE A 154 27.88 33.81 30.59
N ASP A 155 29.11 34.28 30.75
CA ASP A 155 30.10 33.62 31.60
C ASP A 155 29.70 33.75 33.08
N SER A 156 30.22 32.87 33.94
CA SER A 156 29.89 32.87 35.37
C SER A 156 30.12 34.26 36.01
N GLY A 157 29.03 34.95 36.35
CA GLY A 157 29.07 36.10 37.25
C GLY A 157 29.10 35.65 38.71
N GLN A 158 29.32 36.58 39.65
CA GLN A 158 29.10 36.28 41.08
C GLN A 158 27.61 36.00 41.39
N GLU A 159 26.70 36.48 40.55
CA GLU A 159 25.25 36.46 40.80
C GLU A 159 24.45 35.58 39.82
N THR A 160 25.03 35.12 38.71
CA THR A 160 24.36 34.28 37.69
C THR A 160 25.17 33.03 37.36
N TYR A 161 24.47 31.95 37.02
CA TYR A 161 25.12 30.76 36.48
C TYR A 161 25.48 30.95 35.01
N PRO A 162 26.54 30.28 34.53
CA PRO A 162 26.91 30.31 33.12
C PRO A 162 25.74 29.90 32.23
N ALA A 163 25.43 30.71 31.23
CA ALA A 163 24.34 30.48 30.29
C ALA A 163 24.75 30.82 28.85
N GLU A 164 24.03 30.24 27.90
CA GLU A 164 24.14 30.54 26.48
C GLU A 164 22.75 30.74 25.90
N ILE A 165 22.58 31.78 25.07
CA ILE A 165 21.36 32.00 24.31
C ILE A 165 21.71 31.79 22.85
N TRP A 166 21.06 30.82 22.22
CA TRP A 166 21.19 30.52 20.80
C TRP A 166 19.96 31.04 20.08
N PHE A 167 20.14 31.96 19.15
CA PHE A 167 19.05 32.53 18.38
C PHE A 167 18.89 31.82 17.04
N TYR A 168 17.65 31.50 16.68
CA TYR A 168 17.27 30.89 15.41
C TYR A 168 16.20 31.73 14.71
N GLN A 169 16.30 31.85 13.40
CA GLN A 169 15.31 32.46 12.52
C GLN A 169 15.18 31.70 11.20
N ASN A 170 14.18 32.04 10.39
CA ASN A 170 13.95 31.44 9.06
C ASN A 170 13.67 29.92 9.10
N LYS A 171 12.93 29.45 10.11
CA LYS A 171 12.48 28.05 10.22
C LYS A 171 10.94 27.90 10.14
N ALA A 172 10.25 28.92 9.64
CA ALA A 172 8.79 28.96 9.58
C ALA A 172 8.17 27.84 8.74
N GLU A 173 8.84 27.42 7.65
CA GLU A 173 8.40 26.31 6.80
C GLU A 173 8.37 24.96 7.55
N ALA A 174 9.13 24.85 8.64
CA ALA A 174 9.15 23.68 9.50
C ALA A 174 8.11 23.74 10.64
N GLY A 175 7.21 24.73 10.60
CA GLY A 175 6.18 24.96 11.62
C GLY A 175 6.69 25.59 12.92
N LEU A 176 7.91 26.15 12.91
CA LEU A 176 8.50 26.87 14.04
C LEU A 176 8.22 28.39 13.96
N PRO A 177 8.32 29.15 15.06
CA PRO A 177 8.23 30.61 15.04
C PRO A 177 9.24 31.26 14.08
N THR A 178 8.92 32.47 13.60
CA THR A 178 9.77 33.23 12.67
C THR A 178 11.15 33.56 13.23
N GLY A 179 11.22 33.79 14.53
CA GLY A 179 12.45 33.84 15.31
C GLY A 179 12.20 33.31 16.73
N PHE A 180 13.18 32.64 17.32
CA PHE A 180 13.10 32.10 18.68
C PHE A 180 14.49 31.86 19.27
N ASN A 181 14.54 31.69 20.58
CA ASN A 181 15.77 31.42 21.34
C ASN A 181 15.75 30.00 21.91
N ILE A 182 16.93 29.41 22.03
CA ILE A 182 17.16 28.22 22.84
C ILE A 182 18.20 28.59 23.89
N VAL A 183 17.85 28.42 25.15
CA VAL A 183 18.70 28.80 26.27
C VAL A 183 19.31 27.55 26.89
N TYR A 184 20.58 27.62 27.21
CA TYR A 184 21.27 26.59 27.97
C TYR A 184 21.93 27.20 29.20
N PHE A 185 22.02 26.44 30.28
CA PHE A 185 22.68 26.90 31.51
C PHE A 185 23.39 25.75 32.23
N LYS A 186 24.41 26.07 33.03
CA LYS A 186 25.04 25.11 33.94
C LYS A 186 24.31 25.15 35.27
N GLU A 187 23.56 24.11 35.55
CA GLU A 187 22.89 23.92 36.84
C GLU A 187 23.95 23.95 37.97
N HIS A 188 23.77 24.84 38.96
CA HIS A 188 24.75 25.07 40.04
C HIS A 188 26.16 25.54 39.59
N GLY A 189 26.29 26.05 38.35
CA GLY A 189 27.52 26.68 37.86
C GLY A 189 28.61 25.72 37.39
N THR A 190 28.40 24.41 37.49
CA THR A 190 29.38 23.38 37.09
C THR A 190 28.73 22.28 36.25
N GLY A 191 29.54 21.45 35.59
CA GLY A 191 29.04 20.37 34.74
C GLY A 191 28.57 20.83 33.36
N ASP A 192 27.63 20.07 32.80
CA ASP A 192 27.15 20.23 31.43
C ASP A 192 26.10 21.32 31.32
N TYR A 193 26.10 22.03 30.19
CA TYR A 193 24.99 22.89 29.81
C TYR A 193 23.71 22.07 29.60
N LYS A 194 22.66 22.42 30.33
CA LYS A 194 21.32 21.84 30.25
C LYS A 194 20.38 22.76 29.50
N LEU A 195 19.47 22.17 28.73
CA LEU A 195 18.41 22.89 28.03
C LEU A 195 17.46 23.53 29.03
N TYR A 196 17.34 24.85 29.00
CA TYR A 196 16.47 25.65 29.85
C TYR A 196 15.02 25.62 29.34
N SER A 197 14.07 25.41 30.26
CA SER A 197 12.64 25.56 30.04
C SER A 197 12.10 26.66 30.97
N PRO A 198 11.42 27.70 30.44
CA PRO A 198 10.84 28.73 31.27
C PRO A 198 9.89 28.22 32.35
N THR A 199 9.06 27.22 32.06
CA THR A 199 8.06 26.73 33.04
C THR A 199 8.66 25.75 34.05
N ARG A 200 9.64 24.93 33.64
CA ARG A 200 10.28 23.95 34.51
C ARG A 200 11.32 24.58 35.42
N ASP A 201 12.16 25.44 34.85
CA ASP A 201 13.38 25.93 35.51
C ASP A 201 13.15 27.35 36.08
N GLY A 202 12.54 28.22 35.27
CA GLY A 202 12.24 29.61 35.62
C GLY A 202 13.48 30.50 35.83
N PRO A 203 13.30 31.83 35.91
CA PRO A 203 14.40 32.78 36.01
C PRO A 203 15.33 32.53 37.22
N GLN A 204 14.79 31.96 38.30
CA GLN A 204 15.54 31.59 39.49
C GLN A 204 16.65 30.57 39.21
N ALA A 205 16.47 29.66 38.24
CA ALA A 205 17.48 28.67 37.89
C ALA A 205 18.73 29.27 37.24
N LEU A 206 18.67 30.53 36.80
CA LEU A 206 19.78 31.26 36.19
C LEU A 206 20.56 32.11 37.22
N LEU A 207 20.07 32.22 38.45
CA LEU A 207 20.67 33.01 39.53
C LEU A 207 21.50 32.14 40.47
N ALA A 208 22.75 32.54 40.74
CA ALA A 208 23.67 31.79 41.59
C ALA A 208 23.34 31.87 43.09
N SER A 209 22.61 32.91 43.53
CA SER A 209 22.27 33.14 44.95
C SER A 209 20.90 33.79 45.09
N TYR A 210 19.85 33.08 44.68
CA TYR A 210 18.48 33.53 44.89
C TYR A 210 17.98 33.11 46.28
N LEU A 211 17.75 34.08 47.16
CA LEU A 211 17.24 33.88 48.53
C LEU A 211 15.70 33.98 48.64
N GLY A 212 15.00 34.11 47.51
CA GLY A 212 13.53 34.21 47.46
C GLY A 212 12.83 32.85 47.39
N SER A 213 11.49 32.85 47.48
CA SER A 213 10.69 31.63 47.27
C SER A 213 10.82 31.16 45.81
N PRO A 214 11.06 29.86 45.54
CA PRO A 214 11.03 29.30 44.19
C PRO A 214 9.71 29.55 43.44
N GLU A 215 8.61 29.81 44.16
CA GLU A 215 7.29 30.09 43.59
C GLU A 215 7.13 31.55 43.10
N ASP A 216 8.02 32.47 43.53
CA ASP A 216 7.96 33.89 43.19
C ASP A 216 8.81 34.22 41.94
N VAL A 217 8.31 33.76 40.79
CA VAL A 217 8.91 33.95 39.46
C VAL A 217 9.10 35.43 39.11
N ALA A 218 8.17 36.30 39.52
CA ALA A 218 8.21 37.72 39.20
C ALA A 218 9.35 38.45 39.91
N SER A 219 9.66 38.06 41.16
CA SER A 219 10.81 38.60 41.89
C SER A 219 12.13 38.08 41.33
N ALA A 220 12.21 36.79 40.98
CA ALA A 220 13.38 36.22 40.32
C ALA A 220 13.68 36.90 38.98
N TYR A 221 12.65 37.12 38.15
CA TYR A 221 12.77 37.84 36.88
C TYR A 221 13.26 39.28 37.07
N ARG A 222 12.69 40.03 38.02
CA ARG A 222 13.12 41.42 38.29
C ARG A 222 14.59 41.47 38.71
N LYS A 223 15.00 40.56 39.60
CA LYS A 223 16.39 40.46 40.04
C LYS A 223 17.32 40.08 38.88
N LEU A 224 16.95 39.10 38.06
CA LEU A 224 17.72 38.73 36.88
C LEU A 224 17.82 39.89 35.88
N ARG A 225 16.76 40.68 35.71
CA ARG A 225 16.75 41.86 34.82
C ARG A 225 17.65 42.99 35.31
N GLU A 226 17.84 43.14 36.61
CA GLU A 226 18.79 44.11 37.18
C GLU A 226 20.24 43.71 36.91
N ILE A 227 20.54 42.41 36.89
CA ILE A 227 21.90 41.87 36.75
C ILE A 227 22.24 41.67 35.27
N GLU A 228 21.44 40.86 34.57
CA GLU A 228 21.63 40.45 33.17
C GLU A 228 20.34 40.67 32.37
N PRO A 229 20.10 41.89 31.84
CA PRO A 229 18.87 42.23 31.14
C PRO A 229 18.53 41.31 29.96
N ASN A 230 19.54 40.94 29.16
CA ASN A 230 19.33 40.09 27.97
C ASN A 230 18.95 38.65 28.35
N LEU A 231 19.56 38.11 29.40
CA LEU A 231 19.22 36.79 29.92
C LEU A 231 17.83 36.79 30.58
N ALA A 232 17.46 37.90 31.24
CA ALA A 232 16.12 38.05 31.78
C ALA A 232 15.06 38.03 30.67
N LEU A 233 15.27 38.70 29.53
CA LEU A 233 14.29 38.74 28.42
C LEU A 233 13.84 37.36 27.96
N VAL A 234 14.76 36.40 27.89
CA VAL A 234 14.47 35.02 27.44
C VAL A 234 14.05 34.08 28.57
N SER A 235 14.17 34.51 29.84
CA SER A 235 13.88 33.65 30.99
C SER A 235 12.39 33.33 31.16
N LEU A 236 11.49 34.18 30.64
CA LEU A 236 10.03 33.95 30.69
C LEU A 236 9.45 33.45 29.37
N SER A 237 9.97 33.90 28.23
CA SER A 237 9.58 33.38 26.91
C SER A 237 10.78 33.27 25.99
N LEU A 238 10.87 32.15 25.29
CA LEU A 238 11.86 31.88 24.26
C LEU A 238 11.51 32.54 22.93
N ILE A 239 10.28 33.05 22.76
CA ILE A 239 9.76 33.59 21.50
C ILE A 239 9.72 35.13 21.58
N PRO A 240 10.51 35.86 20.77
CA PRO A 240 10.44 37.32 20.70
C PRO A 240 9.03 37.82 20.35
N GLY A 241 8.53 38.79 21.13
CA GLY A 241 7.20 39.39 20.92
C GLY A 241 6.03 38.57 21.47
N ASP A 242 6.29 37.48 22.19
CA ASP A 242 5.26 36.72 22.90
C ASP A 242 4.86 37.40 24.22
N ASP A 243 3.68 38.02 24.23
CA ASP A 243 3.12 38.71 25.40
C ASP A 243 2.64 37.76 26.51
N SER A 244 2.69 36.43 26.32
CA SER A 244 2.28 35.48 27.37
C SER A 244 3.15 35.56 28.64
N GLY A 245 4.36 36.12 28.53
CA GLY A 245 5.24 36.46 29.65
C GLY A 245 4.92 37.78 30.37
N ALA A 246 4.01 38.61 29.85
CA ALA A 246 3.79 39.99 30.30
C ALA A 246 3.31 40.14 31.75
N PHE A 247 2.81 39.07 32.38
CA PHE A 247 2.38 39.05 33.79
C PHE A 247 3.40 38.43 34.75
N GLY A 248 4.66 38.26 34.34
CA GLY A 248 5.70 37.63 35.17
C GLY A 248 5.51 36.12 35.34
N ARG A 249 4.84 35.48 34.37
CA ARG A 249 4.60 34.03 34.33
C ARG A 249 5.36 33.43 33.16
N PRO A 250 5.95 32.23 33.29
CA PRO A 250 6.62 31.60 32.16
C PRO A 250 5.64 31.18 31.06
N SER A 251 6.08 31.28 29.80
CA SER A 251 5.28 31.00 28.60
C SER A 251 5.15 29.50 28.33
N LEU A 252 3.92 28.99 28.31
CA LEU A 252 3.62 27.62 27.84
C LEU A 252 3.97 27.43 26.36
N SER A 253 3.93 28.51 25.57
CA SER A 253 4.32 28.50 24.15
C SER A 253 5.81 28.17 23.98
N SER A 254 6.64 28.47 24.97
CA SER A 254 8.07 28.15 24.95
C SER A 254 8.33 26.65 25.09
N ASP A 255 7.58 25.94 25.93
CA ASP A 255 7.74 24.48 26.02
C ASP A 255 7.15 23.76 24.81
N LEU A 256 6.04 24.28 24.27
CA LEU A 256 5.51 23.81 23.00
C LEU A 256 6.54 23.98 21.88
N LEU A 257 7.27 25.11 21.85
CA LEU A 257 8.40 25.31 20.93
C LEU A 257 9.48 24.24 21.15
N LEU A 258 9.93 23.99 22.38
CA LEU A 258 10.95 22.97 22.66
C LEU A 258 10.49 21.58 22.20
N GLN A 259 9.24 21.22 22.45
CA GLN A 259 8.63 19.97 21.98
C GLN A 259 8.53 19.92 20.44
N GLN A 260 8.20 21.04 19.80
CA GLN A 260 8.15 21.14 18.34
C GLN A 260 9.54 20.97 17.72
N VAL A 261 10.59 21.53 18.34
CA VAL A 261 11.99 21.35 17.93
C VAL A 261 12.38 19.88 18.05
N GLU A 262 12.09 19.23 19.18
CA GLU A 262 12.45 17.81 19.37
C GLU A 262 11.71 16.87 18.41
N SER A 263 10.45 17.17 18.07
CA SER A 263 9.66 16.39 17.11
C SER A 263 9.88 16.82 15.64
N LEU A 264 10.72 17.81 15.38
CA LEU A 264 10.94 18.34 14.04
C LEU A 264 11.39 17.28 13.03
N PRO A 265 12.38 16.42 13.36
CA PRO A 265 12.86 15.41 12.41
C PRO A 265 11.78 14.39 12.00
N GLU A 266 10.85 14.07 12.90
CA GLU A 266 9.72 13.18 12.63
C GLU A 266 8.69 13.82 11.69
N LYS A 267 8.54 15.15 11.72
CA LYS A 267 7.58 15.87 10.86
C LYS A 267 8.11 16.13 9.46
N THR A 268 9.44 16.17 9.30
CA THR A 268 10.08 16.46 8.01
C THR A 268 10.07 15.29 7.02
N VAL A 269 9.77 14.07 7.47
CA VAL A 269 9.81 12.86 6.64
C VAL A 269 8.56 12.02 6.87
N ARG A 270 7.99 11.48 5.79
CA ARG A 270 6.89 10.50 5.88
C ARG A 270 7.47 9.10 6.06
N ASP A 271 7.38 8.58 7.28
CA ASP A 271 7.98 7.30 7.66
C ASP A 271 7.20 6.05 7.20
N GLN A 272 6.09 6.22 6.46
CA GLN A 272 5.30 5.12 5.91
C GLN A 272 6.12 4.19 5.02
N TYR A 273 7.16 4.69 4.34
CA TYR A 273 8.07 3.89 3.54
C TYR A 273 8.69 2.74 4.35
N ALA A 274 8.91 2.91 5.65
CA ALA A 274 9.51 1.88 6.51
C ALA A 274 8.56 0.68 6.65
N GLN A 275 7.25 0.92 6.82
CA GLN A 275 6.27 -0.18 6.86
C GLN A 275 6.22 -0.92 5.51
N LYS A 276 6.24 -0.16 4.41
CA LYS A 276 6.22 -0.71 3.06
C LYS A 276 7.46 -1.53 2.76
N PHE A 277 8.64 -1.06 3.20
CA PHE A 277 9.88 -1.80 3.13
C PHE A 277 9.73 -3.18 3.76
N LEU A 278 9.24 -3.26 5.00
CA LEU A 278 9.08 -4.54 5.70
C LEU A 278 8.04 -5.45 5.04
N GLN A 279 6.92 -4.88 4.59
CA GLN A 279 5.81 -5.60 3.95
C GLN A 279 6.23 -6.22 2.61
N TYR A 280 7.06 -5.51 1.85
CA TYR A 280 7.39 -5.86 0.48
C TYR A 280 8.82 -6.38 0.27
N LYS A 281 9.67 -6.45 1.31
CA LYS A 281 11.06 -6.91 1.22
C LYS A 281 11.25 -8.27 0.53
N ASP A 282 10.25 -9.15 0.59
CA ASP A 282 10.29 -10.50 0.01
C ASP A 282 9.61 -10.57 -1.38
N ILE A 283 8.96 -9.49 -1.82
CA ILE A 283 8.10 -9.39 -3.03
C ILE A 283 8.66 -8.39 -4.06
N VAL A 284 9.47 -7.47 -3.58
CA VAL A 284 10.11 -6.41 -4.35
C VAL A 284 11.59 -6.78 -4.44
N GLU A 285 12.16 -6.73 -5.65
CA GLU A 285 13.57 -7.08 -5.82
C GLU A 285 14.42 -6.11 -5.00
N VAL A 286 15.58 -6.57 -4.55
CA VAL A 286 16.48 -5.79 -3.70
C VAL A 286 16.81 -4.39 -4.28
N GLU A 287 16.81 -4.26 -5.61
CA GLU A 287 17.01 -2.99 -6.33
C GLU A 287 15.87 -1.97 -6.14
N TYR A 288 14.67 -2.44 -5.80
CA TYR A 288 13.46 -1.60 -5.65
C TYR A 288 13.11 -1.37 -4.18
N SER A 289 13.52 -2.23 -3.25
CA SER A 289 13.05 -2.19 -1.85
C SER A 289 13.32 -0.86 -1.15
N ALA A 290 14.34 -0.12 -1.56
CA ALA A 290 14.70 1.19 -1.01
C ALA A 290 14.02 2.39 -1.70
N ASN A 291 13.30 2.18 -2.81
CA ASN A 291 12.76 3.24 -3.67
C ASN A 291 11.23 3.33 -3.59
N TYR A 292 10.68 3.30 -2.38
CA TYR A 292 9.25 3.52 -2.21
C TYR A 292 8.91 5.00 -2.47
N VAL A 293 7.86 5.20 -3.27
CA VAL A 293 7.24 6.48 -3.59
C VAL A 293 5.83 6.47 -3.01
N ASP A 294 5.51 7.46 -2.18
CA ASP A 294 4.17 7.66 -1.65
C ASP A 294 3.13 7.73 -2.77
N SER A 295 1.91 7.30 -2.48
CA SER A 295 0.80 7.44 -3.42
C SER A 295 -0.50 7.71 -2.69
N ASP A 296 -1.29 8.63 -3.24
CA ASP A 296 -2.70 8.72 -2.89
C ASP A 296 -3.48 7.61 -3.60
N SER A 297 -4.60 7.19 -3.01
CA SER A 297 -5.44 6.19 -3.65
C SER A 297 -6.91 6.32 -3.30
N LEU A 298 -7.75 5.93 -4.26
CA LEU A 298 -9.20 5.92 -4.13
C LEU A 298 -9.70 4.54 -4.48
N VAL A 299 -10.57 3.96 -3.65
CA VAL A 299 -11.22 2.69 -3.96
C VAL A 299 -12.72 2.84 -3.74
N LYS A 300 -13.51 2.50 -4.74
CA LYS A 300 -14.98 2.56 -4.70
C LYS A 300 -15.58 1.26 -5.24
N ILE A 301 -16.56 0.75 -4.53
CA ILE A 301 -17.30 -0.45 -4.91
C ILE A 301 -18.59 0.01 -5.57
N LEU A 302 -18.68 -0.17 -6.88
CA LEU A 302 -19.87 0.16 -7.66
C LEU A 302 -20.41 -1.14 -8.29
N LYS A 303 -21.67 -1.16 -8.69
CA LYS A 303 -22.26 -2.30 -9.40
C LYS A 303 -22.42 -1.95 -10.87
N ALA A 304 -21.89 -2.81 -11.74
CA ALA A 304 -22.09 -2.71 -13.18
C ALA A 304 -23.49 -3.19 -13.60
N SER A 305 -24.04 -4.15 -12.86
CA SER A 305 -25.41 -4.67 -12.98
C SER A 305 -25.85 -5.25 -11.64
N PRO A 306 -27.13 -5.65 -11.47
CA PRO A 306 -27.51 -6.55 -10.38
C PRO A 306 -26.53 -7.73 -10.31
N GLY A 307 -26.00 -8.00 -9.12
CA GLY A 307 -25.05 -9.10 -8.86
C GLY A 307 -23.62 -8.92 -9.35
N ALA A 308 -23.30 -7.86 -10.08
CA ALA A 308 -21.97 -7.63 -10.64
C ALA A 308 -21.27 -6.44 -9.97
N ALA A 309 -20.79 -6.65 -8.75
CA ALA A 309 -19.95 -5.67 -8.06
C ALA A 309 -18.57 -5.55 -8.74
N CYS A 310 -18.12 -4.32 -8.89
CA CYS A 310 -16.84 -3.95 -9.46
C CYS A 310 -16.08 -3.06 -8.48
N VAL A 311 -14.80 -3.39 -8.30
CA VAL A 311 -13.86 -2.58 -7.54
C VAL A 311 -13.22 -1.61 -8.51
N HIS A 312 -13.58 -0.33 -8.38
CA HIS A 312 -12.96 0.77 -9.09
C HIS A 312 -11.86 1.34 -8.22
N TYR A 313 -10.67 1.57 -8.79
CA TYR A 313 -9.60 2.19 -8.05
C TYR A 313 -8.84 3.24 -8.87
N SER A 314 -8.34 4.24 -8.14
CA SER A 314 -7.30 5.17 -8.56
C SER A 314 -6.09 4.97 -7.66
N ILE A 315 -4.91 5.02 -8.24
CA ILE A 315 -3.65 5.14 -7.50
C ILE A 315 -2.81 6.22 -8.18
N GLU A 316 -2.33 7.15 -7.36
CA GLU A 316 -1.66 8.38 -7.77
C GLU A 316 -0.29 8.45 -7.10
N PRO A 317 0.77 7.85 -7.70
CA PRO A 317 2.14 8.02 -7.22
C PRO A 317 2.51 9.50 -7.13
N ALA A 318 3.23 9.90 -6.09
CA ALA A 318 3.63 11.29 -5.84
C ALA A 318 4.44 11.87 -6.99
N ASN A 319 5.20 11.03 -7.70
CA ASN A 319 5.95 11.37 -8.90
C ASN A 319 5.94 10.20 -9.91
N LEU A 320 6.08 10.55 -11.20
CA LEU A 320 6.28 9.59 -12.29
C LEU A 320 7.65 9.81 -12.91
N SER A 321 8.64 9.01 -12.50
CA SER A 321 9.99 9.09 -13.06
C SER A 321 10.07 8.44 -14.43
N VAL A 322 10.67 9.14 -15.39
CA VAL A 322 10.84 8.70 -16.78
C VAL A 322 12.31 8.80 -17.20
N SER A 323 12.75 7.90 -18.09
CA SER A 323 14.05 8.01 -18.75
C SER A 323 13.94 8.83 -20.03
N GLN A 324 14.97 9.61 -20.35
CA GLN A 324 15.09 10.33 -21.60
C GLN A 324 16.03 9.61 -22.56
N TYR A 325 15.61 9.44 -23.81
CA TYR A 325 16.45 8.99 -24.91
C TYR A 325 16.16 9.84 -26.15
N GLY A 326 17.09 10.75 -26.49
CA GLY A 326 16.84 11.79 -27.48
C GLY A 326 15.68 12.71 -27.05
N ASP A 327 14.69 12.89 -27.93
CA ASP A 327 13.52 13.75 -27.69
C ASP A 327 12.33 12.98 -27.07
N LYS A 328 12.53 11.72 -26.69
CA LYS A 328 11.49 10.83 -26.15
C LYS A 328 11.75 10.54 -24.67
N PHE A 329 10.70 10.67 -23.88
CA PHE A 329 10.67 10.28 -22.48
C PHE A 329 9.82 9.03 -22.34
N SER A 330 10.30 8.02 -21.62
CA SER A 330 9.55 6.78 -21.45
C SER A 330 9.83 6.06 -20.13
N THR A 331 8.83 5.33 -19.69
CA THR A 331 8.92 4.35 -18.61
C THR A 331 7.95 3.19 -18.85
N THR A 332 8.15 2.09 -18.14
CA THR A 332 7.22 0.96 -18.09
C THR A 332 6.81 0.75 -16.65
N LEU A 333 5.50 0.77 -16.37
CA LEU A 333 4.96 0.45 -15.06
C LEU A 333 4.40 -0.98 -15.06
N THR A 334 4.69 -1.76 -14.02
CA THR A 334 4.06 -3.06 -13.77
C THR A 334 3.14 -2.96 -12.57
N LEU A 335 1.89 -3.39 -12.73
CA LEU A 335 0.88 -3.43 -11.68
C LEU A 335 0.61 -4.88 -11.28
N ASN A 336 0.93 -5.22 -10.04
CA ASN A 336 0.65 -6.50 -9.43
C ASN A 336 -0.45 -6.35 -8.39
N GLY A 337 -1.63 -6.89 -8.67
CA GLY A 337 -2.78 -6.88 -7.76
C GLY A 337 -3.06 -8.25 -7.17
N SER A 338 -3.41 -8.29 -5.89
CA SER A 338 -3.88 -9.46 -5.16
C SER A 338 -5.07 -9.09 -4.28
N VAL A 339 -6.08 -9.95 -4.28
CA VAL A 339 -7.24 -9.89 -3.39
C VAL A 339 -7.27 -11.18 -2.60
N LYS A 340 -7.18 -11.08 -1.27
CA LYS A 340 -7.18 -12.21 -0.36
C LYS A 340 -8.40 -12.18 0.55
N ASP A 341 -8.94 -13.34 0.90
CA ASP A 341 -9.95 -13.42 1.96
C ASP A 341 -9.32 -13.28 3.36
N ASP A 342 -10.16 -13.24 4.40
CA ASP A 342 -9.72 -13.11 5.81
C ASP A 342 -8.83 -14.30 6.27
N ALA A 343 -8.86 -15.43 5.56
CA ALA A 343 -7.99 -16.58 5.81
C ALA A 343 -6.64 -16.49 5.07
N GLY A 344 -6.39 -15.40 4.34
CA GLY A 344 -5.19 -15.17 3.56
C GLY A 344 -5.15 -15.92 2.23
N LYS A 345 -6.25 -16.57 1.82
CA LYS A 345 -6.34 -17.28 0.55
C LYS A 345 -6.50 -16.28 -0.60
N VAL A 346 -5.71 -16.43 -1.65
CA VAL A 346 -5.81 -15.57 -2.84
C VAL A 346 -7.08 -15.92 -3.61
N ILE A 347 -8.00 -14.96 -3.72
CA ILE A 347 -9.27 -15.10 -4.43
C ILE A 347 -9.14 -14.59 -5.85
N TYR A 348 -8.46 -13.45 -6.03
CA TYR A 348 -8.22 -12.85 -7.32
C TYR A 348 -6.81 -12.26 -7.38
N GLN A 349 -6.15 -12.38 -8.52
CA GLN A 349 -4.84 -11.77 -8.75
C GLN A 349 -4.72 -11.33 -10.20
N PHE A 350 -3.96 -10.28 -10.45
CA PHE A 350 -3.68 -9.80 -11.80
C PHE A 350 -2.28 -9.19 -11.89
N ASP A 351 -1.71 -9.28 -13.09
CA ASP A 351 -0.48 -8.61 -13.49
C ASP A 351 -0.79 -7.78 -14.76
N LYS A 352 -0.33 -6.53 -14.81
CA LYS A 352 -0.50 -5.65 -15.96
C LYS A 352 0.77 -4.85 -16.21
N THR A 353 1.21 -4.79 -17.46
CA THR A 353 2.30 -3.90 -17.90
C THR A 353 1.72 -2.69 -18.63
N LEU A 354 2.13 -1.48 -18.23
CA LEU A 354 1.71 -0.20 -18.76
C LEU A 354 2.94 0.52 -19.35
N PRO A 355 3.20 0.40 -20.66
CA PRO A 355 4.23 1.21 -21.30
C PRO A 355 3.75 2.66 -21.43
N ILE A 356 4.56 3.60 -20.96
CA ILE A 356 4.27 5.03 -20.98
C ILE A 356 5.37 5.74 -21.80
N SER A 357 4.96 6.62 -22.70
CA SER A 357 5.90 7.46 -23.43
C SER A 357 5.33 8.82 -23.75
N PHE A 358 6.20 9.83 -23.68
CA PHE A 358 5.90 11.24 -23.91
C PHE A 358 6.92 11.86 -24.86
N ARG A 359 6.50 12.90 -25.56
CA ARG A 359 7.38 13.85 -26.28
C ARG A 359 7.81 14.98 -25.34
N GLU A 360 8.90 15.68 -25.64
CA GLU A 360 9.42 16.78 -24.78
C GLU A 360 8.36 17.84 -24.44
N GLU A 361 7.54 18.26 -25.42
CA GLU A 361 6.48 19.24 -25.22
C GLU A 361 5.37 18.76 -24.26
N GLU A 362 5.14 17.44 -24.20
CA GLU A 362 4.16 16.83 -23.30
C GLU A 362 4.70 16.77 -21.87
N VAL A 363 5.99 16.49 -21.70
CA VAL A 363 6.65 16.43 -20.38
C VAL A 363 6.61 17.77 -19.65
N LYS A 364 6.80 18.90 -20.35
CA LYS A 364 6.72 20.24 -19.73
C LYS A 364 5.33 20.52 -19.13
N ARG A 365 4.26 19.96 -19.70
CA ARG A 365 2.89 20.08 -19.16
C ARG A 365 2.59 19.06 -18.06
N ILE A 366 3.02 17.81 -18.26
CA ILE A 366 2.70 16.69 -17.36
C ILE A 366 3.55 16.70 -16.08
N SER A 367 4.78 17.22 -16.14
CA SER A 367 5.64 17.37 -14.95
C SER A 367 5.05 18.26 -13.85
N GLN A 368 4.06 19.09 -14.18
CA GLN A 368 3.34 19.94 -13.24
C GLN A 368 1.98 19.37 -12.80
N GLN A 369 1.64 18.15 -13.26
CA GLN A 369 0.37 17.50 -12.97
C GLN A 369 0.58 16.18 -12.23
N PRO A 370 -0.29 15.82 -11.27
CA PRO A 370 -0.30 14.47 -10.72
C PRO A 370 -0.55 13.44 -11.83
N TYR A 371 -0.14 12.20 -11.60
CA TYR A 371 -0.42 11.09 -12.48
C TYR A 371 -1.35 10.09 -11.78
N ALA A 372 -2.44 9.69 -12.44
CA ALA A 372 -3.38 8.73 -11.89
C ALA A 372 -3.56 7.53 -12.80
N ILE A 373 -3.55 6.33 -12.22
CA ILE A 373 -3.96 5.10 -12.90
C ILE A 373 -5.35 4.72 -12.42
N TYR A 374 -6.31 4.76 -13.33
CA TYR A 374 -7.66 4.27 -13.10
C TYR A 374 -7.84 2.88 -13.68
N ASP A 375 -8.39 1.98 -12.87
CA ASP A 375 -8.72 0.63 -13.32
C ASP A 375 -9.96 0.10 -12.58
N VAL A 376 -10.48 -1.02 -13.09
CA VAL A 376 -11.67 -1.68 -12.57
C VAL A 376 -11.54 -3.19 -12.73
N PHE A 377 -12.06 -3.94 -11.78
CA PHE A 377 -12.24 -5.39 -11.92
C PHE A 377 -13.48 -5.88 -11.15
N PRO A 378 -14.17 -6.93 -11.64
CA PRO A 378 -15.30 -7.53 -10.93
C PRO A 378 -14.80 -8.34 -9.72
N LEU A 379 -15.58 -8.33 -8.64
CA LEU A 379 -15.29 -9.10 -7.43
C LEU A 379 -16.58 -9.72 -6.86
N ILE A 380 -16.53 -11.00 -6.51
CA ILE A 380 -17.66 -11.71 -5.90
C ILE A 380 -17.94 -11.21 -4.47
N PRO A 381 -19.15 -11.44 -3.90
CA PRO A 381 -19.47 -11.09 -2.52
C PRO A 381 -18.54 -11.72 -1.47
N GLY A 382 -18.13 -10.93 -0.48
CA GLY A 382 -17.25 -11.34 0.62
C GLY A 382 -16.47 -10.19 1.26
N SER A 383 -15.65 -10.54 2.26
CA SER A 383 -14.67 -9.65 2.91
C SER A 383 -13.28 -9.98 2.39
N TYR A 384 -12.53 -8.95 1.99
CA TYR A 384 -11.22 -9.13 1.37
C TYR A 384 -10.21 -8.05 1.76
N ASP A 385 -8.93 -8.40 1.71
CA ASP A 385 -7.82 -7.47 1.67
C ASP A 385 -7.33 -7.33 0.22
N LEU A 386 -7.46 -6.11 -0.33
CA LEU A 386 -6.85 -5.72 -1.60
C LEU A 386 -5.43 -5.19 -1.35
N SER A 387 -4.48 -5.66 -2.15
CA SER A 387 -3.15 -5.08 -2.27
C SER A 387 -2.79 -4.93 -3.75
N ILE A 388 -2.36 -3.73 -4.14
CA ILE A 388 -1.85 -3.41 -5.47
C ILE A 388 -0.46 -2.81 -5.31
N LEU A 389 0.49 -3.33 -6.07
CA LEU A 389 1.87 -2.87 -6.13
C LEU A 389 2.15 -2.36 -7.54
N ILE A 390 2.59 -1.10 -7.66
CA ILE A 390 3.08 -0.52 -8.90
C ILE A 390 4.59 -0.47 -8.83
N LYS A 391 5.29 -1.00 -9.84
CA LYS A 391 6.74 -0.84 -9.99
C LYS A 391 7.04 -0.09 -11.26
N ASN A 392 8.00 0.83 -11.20
CA ASN A 392 8.58 1.50 -12.35
C ASN A 392 9.84 0.72 -12.77
N GLU A 393 9.79 0.03 -13.91
CA GLU A 393 10.88 -0.85 -14.34
C GLU A 393 12.17 -0.10 -14.65
N VAL A 394 12.08 1.22 -14.91
CA VAL A 394 13.20 2.08 -15.30
C VAL A 394 13.83 2.74 -14.08
N SER A 395 13.05 3.50 -13.29
CA SER A 395 13.57 4.20 -12.11
C SER A 395 13.78 3.28 -10.91
N LYS A 396 13.29 2.05 -10.98
CA LYS A 396 13.27 1.08 -9.87
C LYS A 396 12.48 1.57 -8.66
N GLU A 397 11.58 2.54 -8.84
CA GLU A 397 10.66 3.00 -7.80
C GLU A 397 9.41 2.11 -7.71
N PHE A 398 8.75 2.12 -6.57
CA PHE A 398 7.46 1.44 -6.41
C PHE A 398 6.49 2.20 -5.50
N SER A 399 5.20 2.04 -5.75
CA SER A 399 4.11 2.54 -4.91
C SER A 399 3.11 1.43 -4.64
N SER A 400 2.26 1.60 -3.62
CA SER A 400 1.30 0.57 -3.24
C SER A 400 -0.04 1.15 -2.80
N LEU A 401 -1.11 0.40 -3.06
CA LEU A 401 -2.45 0.63 -2.52
C LEU A 401 -2.88 -0.61 -1.73
N GLU A 402 -3.41 -0.40 -0.54
CA GLU A 402 -4.06 -1.44 0.26
C GLU A 402 -5.41 -0.96 0.78
N ARG A 403 -6.39 -1.87 0.77
CA ARG A 403 -7.75 -1.55 1.22
C ARG A 403 -8.49 -2.79 1.66
N LYS A 404 -9.20 -2.70 2.78
CA LYS A 404 -10.25 -3.66 3.12
C LYS A 404 -11.46 -3.45 2.22
N LEU A 405 -11.91 -4.51 1.57
CA LEU A 405 -13.08 -4.52 0.71
C LEU A 405 -14.19 -5.33 1.37
N ILE A 406 -15.40 -4.78 1.38
CA ILE A 406 -16.59 -5.51 1.78
C ILE A 406 -17.55 -5.44 0.60
N ILE A 407 -17.73 -6.56 -0.07
CA ILE A 407 -18.70 -6.71 -1.16
C ILE A 407 -19.94 -7.37 -0.56
N PRO A 408 -21.04 -6.63 -0.37
CA PRO A 408 -22.24 -7.19 0.24
C PRO A 408 -22.82 -8.31 -0.64
N PRO A 409 -23.43 -9.34 -0.04
CA PRO A 409 -24.21 -10.31 -0.79
C PRO A 409 -25.38 -9.62 -1.50
N GLU A 410 -25.98 -10.29 -2.49
CA GLU A 410 -27.25 -9.83 -3.04
C GLU A 410 -28.33 -9.93 -1.95
N GLU A 411 -28.72 -8.78 -1.39
CA GLU A 411 -29.84 -8.65 -0.47
C GLU A 411 -30.92 -7.77 -1.09
N ASP A 412 -32.19 -8.05 -0.78
CA ASP A 412 -33.37 -7.25 -1.18
C ASP A 412 -33.49 -5.91 -0.40
N ARG A 413 -32.40 -5.44 0.21
CA ARG A 413 -32.39 -4.22 1.03
C ARG A 413 -31.81 -3.04 0.25
N ALA A 414 -32.39 -1.87 0.48
CA ALA A 414 -31.89 -0.63 -0.08
C ALA A 414 -30.43 -0.40 0.38
N TRP A 415 -29.55 -0.09 -0.56
CA TRP A 415 -28.14 0.15 -0.30
C TRP A 415 -27.61 1.30 -1.16
N VAL A 416 -26.92 2.24 -0.51
CA VAL A 416 -26.17 3.31 -1.17
C VAL A 416 -24.73 2.85 -1.32
N THR A 417 -24.22 2.80 -2.56
CA THR A 417 -22.80 2.51 -2.79
C THR A 417 -21.93 3.60 -2.18
N PRO A 418 -20.64 3.34 -1.85
CA PRO A 418 -19.71 4.38 -1.47
C PRO A 418 -19.78 5.59 -2.42
N LEU A 419 -19.85 6.79 -1.84
CA LEU A 419 -19.97 8.03 -2.62
C LEU A 419 -18.69 8.26 -3.42
N LEU A 420 -18.81 8.68 -4.68
CA LEU A 420 -17.71 9.05 -5.54
C LEU A 420 -17.75 10.57 -5.74
N LEU A 421 -16.72 11.25 -5.26
CA LEU A 421 -16.57 12.70 -5.34
C LEU A 421 -15.67 13.04 -6.53
N GLY A 422 -16.25 13.62 -7.58
CA GLY A 422 -15.56 13.97 -8.81
C GLY A 422 -15.43 15.48 -9.00
N TYR A 423 -14.35 15.91 -9.66
CA TYR A 423 -14.15 17.31 -10.06
C TYR A 423 -14.69 17.61 -11.47
N LYS A 424 -14.99 16.55 -12.23
CA LYS A 424 -15.46 16.63 -13.62
C LYS A 424 -16.32 15.43 -13.96
N ALA A 425 -17.37 15.67 -14.75
CA ALA A 425 -18.23 14.64 -15.31
C ALA A 425 -18.33 14.81 -16.83
N GLU A 426 -18.19 13.72 -17.59
CA GLU A 426 -18.33 13.70 -19.04
C GLU A 426 -19.31 12.62 -19.48
N LYS A 427 -20.24 12.97 -20.37
CA LYS A 427 -21.13 11.98 -20.99
C LYS A 427 -20.33 11.07 -21.92
N VAL A 428 -20.53 9.77 -21.81
CA VAL A 428 -19.95 8.78 -22.71
C VAL A 428 -20.84 8.65 -23.94
N GLU A 429 -20.27 8.75 -25.13
CA GLU A 429 -21.00 8.58 -26.39
C GLU A 429 -21.71 7.21 -26.44
N ALA A 430 -22.99 7.23 -26.83
CA ALA A 430 -23.80 6.02 -26.97
C ALA A 430 -23.22 5.08 -28.05
N GLY A 431 -23.19 3.78 -27.79
CA GLY A 431 -22.72 2.75 -28.74
C GLY A 431 -21.31 2.19 -28.47
N ARG A 432 -20.60 2.70 -27.46
CA ARG A 432 -19.39 2.06 -26.92
C ARG A 432 -19.66 1.50 -25.53
N ASN A 433 -20.43 0.41 -25.49
CA ASN A 433 -20.72 -0.36 -24.29
C ASN A 433 -19.43 -0.99 -23.75
N ARG A 434 -18.67 -0.24 -22.95
CA ARG A 434 -17.44 -0.68 -22.32
C ARG A 434 -17.43 -0.15 -20.90
N LEU A 435 -17.05 -0.99 -19.94
CA LEU A 435 -16.95 -0.57 -18.55
C LEU A 435 -15.67 0.26 -18.37
N LYS A 436 -15.83 1.56 -18.16
CA LYS A 436 -14.72 2.43 -17.72
C LYS A 436 -14.69 2.52 -16.19
N PRO A 437 -13.50 2.66 -15.60
CA PRO A 437 -13.38 3.05 -14.20
C PRO A 437 -14.19 4.32 -13.89
N PHE A 438 -14.86 4.35 -12.74
CA PHE A 438 -15.62 5.50 -12.26
C PHE A 438 -16.71 5.99 -13.24
N GLN A 439 -17.36 5.08 -13.96
CA GLN A 439 -18.49 5.37 -14.83
C GLN A 439 -19.82 4.95 -14.18
N LEU A 440 -20.80 5.86 -14.14
CA LEU A 440 -22.16 5.63 -13.64
C LEU A 440 -23.17 6.26 -14.61
N GLY A 441 -24.27 5.58 -14.95
CA GLY A 441 -25.36 6.17 -15.73
C GLY A 441 -24.95 6.72 -17.11
N GLY A 442 -23.92 6.14 -17.74
CA GLY A 442 -23.36 6.66 -19.00
C GLY A 442 -22.51 7.94 -18.84
N VAL A 443 -22.11 8.28 -17.62
CA VAL A 443 -21.27 9.43 -17.29
C VAL A 443 -19.96 8.94 -16.67
N SER A 444 -18.83 9.36 -17.24
CA SER A 444 -17.51 9.17 -16.64
C SER A 444 -17.24 10.27 -15.62
N ILE A 445 -16.95 9.88 -14.39
CA ILE A 445 -16.62 10.77 -13.29
C ILE A 445 -15.10 10.75 -13.08
N PHE A 446 -14.48 11.91 -13.11
CA PHE A 446 -13.06 12.08 -12.84
C PHE A 446 -12.89 12.53 -11.39
N ALA A 447 -12.15 11.75 -10.60
CA ALA A 447 -11.99 11.93 -9.17
C ALA A 447 -10.50 11.95 -8.80
N GLN A 448 -10.08 12.89 -7.95
CA GLN A 448 -8.71 12.89 -7.43
C GLN A 448 -8.68 12.14 -6.10
N ALA A 449 -7.67 11.30 -5.90
CA ALA A 449 -7.60 10.39 -4.78
C ALA A 449 -7.57 11.10 -3.40
N ASN A 450 -6.93 12.27 -3.32
CA ASN A 450 -6.91 13.09 -2.11
C ASN A 450 -8.24 13.80 -1.78
N ARG A 451 -9.24 13.75 -2.67
CA ARG A 451 -10.57 14.36 -2.48
C ARG A 451 -10.50 15.85 -2.10
N THR A 452 -9.51 16.58 -2.63
CA THR A 452 -9.38 18.02 -2.41
C THR A 452 -9.96 18.83 -3.57
N PHE A 453 -10.67 19.89 -3.23
CA PHE A 453 -11.37 20.76 -4.15
C PHE A 453 -11.13 22.26 -3.89
N THR A 454 -11.24 23.08 -4.93
CA THR A 454 -11.32 24.54 -4.90
C THR A 454 -12.78 24.96 -4.94
N LYS A 455 -13.08 26.21 -4.55
CA LYS A 455 -14.46 26.72 -4.57
C LYS A 455 -15.02 26.95 -5.97
N SER A 456 -14.14 27.13 -6.96
CA SER A 456 -14.50 27.57 -8.32
C SER A 456 -14.67 26.44 -9.33
N GLU A 457 -14.34 25.21 -8.96
CA GLU A 457 -14.45 24.07 -9.88
C GLU A 457 -15.77 23.30 -9.74
N GLY A 458 -15.98 22.36 -10.66
CA GLY A 458 -17.10 21.43 -10.57
C GLY A 458 -16.93 20.48 -9.40
N PHE A 459 -17.99 20.23 -8.65
CA PHE A 459 -18.07 19.14 -7.68
C PHE A 459 -19.25 18.25 -8.04
N ILE A 460 -18.97 16.97 -8.24
CA ILE A 460 -19.93 15.96 -8.66
C ILE A 460 -20.01 14.90 -7.58
N LEU A 461 -21.20 14.68 -7.06
CA LEU A 461 -21.50 13.61 -6.12
C LEU A 461 -22.18 12.48 -6.87
N ALA A 462 -21.48 11.35 -7.04
CA ALA A 462 -21.99 10.19 -7.77
C ALA A 462 -22.07 8.94 -6.89
N PHE A 463 -23.16 8.19 -6.98
CA PHE A 463 -23.38 6.93 -6.26
C PHE A 463 -24.56 6.16 -6.88
N GLN A 464 -24.83 4.97 -6.38
CA GLN A 464 -25.97 4.16 -6.81
C GLN A 464 -26.85 3.78 -5.62
N VAL A 465 -28.16 3.69 -5.86
CA VAL A 465 -29.15 3.21 -4.89
C VAL A 465 -29.73 1.88 -5.36
N TRP A 466 -29.18 0.78 -4.85
CA TRP A 466 -29.62 -0.58 -5.20
C TRP A 466 -30.64 -1.13 -4.19
N GLY A 467 -31.40 -2.16 -4.59
CA GLY A 467 -32.32 -2.86 -3.69
C GLY A 467 -33.56 -2.05 -3.29
N LEU A 468 -33.82 -0.92 -3.94
CA LEU A 468 -35.04 -0.14 -3.73
C LEU A 468 -36.18 -0.72 -4.58
N ALA A 469 -37.24 -1.19 -3.91
CA ALA A 469 -38.44 -1.67 -4.60
C ALA A 469 -39.05 -0.57 -5.48
N GLN A 470 -39.60 -0.96 -6.64
CA GLN A 470 -40.13 0.01 -7.61
C GLN A 470 -41.24 0.90 -7.02
N SER A 471 -42.11 0.36 -6.16
CA SER A 471 -43.17 1.12 -5.48
C SER A 471 -42.63 2.19 -4.52
N LEU A 472 -41.47 1.95 -3.89
CA LEU A 472 -40.83 2.91 -2.99
C LEU A 472 -40.07 3.99 -3.75
N ARG A 473 -39.64 3.73 -5.00
CA ARG A 473 -38.86 4.68 -5.80
C ARG A 473 -39.61 5.98 -6.07
N ASP A 474 -40.91 5.89 -6.32
CA ASP A 474 -41.74 7.05 -6.67
C ASP A 474 -41.92 8.02 -5.50
N GLU A 475 -41.87 7.49 -4.27
CA GLU A 475 -42.02 8.24 -3.02
C GLU A 475 -40.68 8.52 -2.32
N ALA A 476 -39.58 7.90 -2.77
CA ALA A 476 -38.28 8.02 -2.14
C ALA A 476 -37.65 9.40 -2.39
N GLU A 477 -37.21 10.03 -1.31
CA GLU A 477 -36.47 11.27 -1.29
C GLU A 477 -34.99 10.99 -0.97
N ILE A 478 -34.09 11.57 -1.74
CA ILE A 478 -32.64 11.54 -1.51
C ILE A 478 -32.24 12.88 -0.89
N VAL A 479 -31.81 12.84 0.36
CA VAL A 479 -31.36 13.99 1.15
C VAL A 479 -29.84 14.04 1.17
N PHE A 480 -29.31 15.21 0.82
CA PHE A 480 -27.89 15.52 0.80
C PHE A 480 -27.59 16.48 1.94
N THR A 481 -26.66 16.13 2.82
CA THR A 481 -26.26 16.95 3.96
C THR A 481 -24.75 17.08 4.00
N PHE A 482 -24.26 18.32 3.94
CA PHE A 482 -22.85 18.66 4.09
C PHE A 482 -22.61 19.14 5.51
N LEU A 483 -21.60 18.56 6.17
CA LEU A 483 -21.26 18.84 7.56
C LEU A 483 -19.85 19.41 7.67
N LYS A 484 -19.68 20.36 8.58
CA LYS A 484 -18.38 20.85 9.05
C LYS A 484 -18.36 20.69 10.57
N ASP A 485 -17.33 20.06 11.12
CA ASP A 485 -17.23 19.80 12.57
C ASP A 485 -18.50 19.11 13.14
N ALA A 486 -19.03 18.14 12.38
CA ALA A 486 -20.29 17.43 12.63
C ALA A 486 -21.58 18.29 12.66
N GLN A 487 -21.51 19.57 12.24
CA GLN A 487 -22.66 20.47 12.13
C GLN A 487 -23.08 20.65 10.66
N PRO A 488 -24.38 20.53 10.33
CA PRO A 488 -24.86 20.71 8.96
C PRO A 488 -24.69 22.16 8.51
N VAL A 489 -23.98 22.38 7.40
CA VAL A 489 -23.76 23.70 6.79
C VAL A 489 -24.60 23.92 5.53
N LYS A 490 -24.98 22.84 4.84
CA LYS A 490 -25.83 22.86 3.66
C LYS A 490 -26.62 21.57 3.58
N SER A 491 -27.92 21.66 3.30
CA SER A 491 -28.76 20.49 3.09
C SER A 491 -29.80 20.75 2.02
N PHE A 492 -30.05 19.76 1.17
CA PHE A 492 -31.11 19.80 0.16
C PHE A 492 -31.57 18.39 -0.19
N SER A 493 -32.68 18.26 -0.91
CA SER A 493 -33.20 16.96 -1.32
C SER A 493 -33.70 16.93 -2.76
N ARG A 494 -33.81 15.72 -3.30
CA ARG A 494 -34.33 15.39 -4.64
C ARG A 494 -35.15 14.11 -4.58
N MET A 495 -36.21 14.01 -5.36
CA MET A 495 -36.93 12.75 -5.52
C MET A 495 -36.09 11.74 -6.32
N ALA A 496 -36.07 10.47 -5.91
CA ALA A 496 -35.37 9.40 -6.62
C ALA A 496 -35.91 9.21 -8.04
N ALA A 497 -37.23 9.37 -8.23
CA ALA A 497 -37.87 9.38 -9.55
C ALA A 497 -37.40 10.53 -10.47
N GLY A 498 -36.80 11.59 -9.92
CA GLY A 498 -36.25 12.71 -10.68
C GLY A 498 -34.95 12.37 -11.43
N TYR A 499 -34.31 11.25 -11.13
CA TYR A 499 -33.10 10.79 -11.82
C TYR A 499 -33.46 9.81 -12.94
N PRO A 500 -33.27 10.18 -14.23
CA PRO A 500 -33.60 9.32 -15.36
C PRO A 500 -32.69 8.09 -15.45
N GLY A 501 -31.46 8.18 -14.93
CA GLY A 501 -30.47 7.09 -14.90
C GLY A 501 -30.52 6.20 -13.65
N PHE A 502 -31.53 6.34 -12.79
CA PHE A 502 -31.64 5.53 -11.57
C PHE A 502 -31.51 4.02 -11.89
N PRO A 503 -30.74 3.23 -11.11
CA PRO A 503 -30.24 3.51 -9.77
C PRO A 503 -29.02 4.43 -9.68
N ASP A 504 -28.45 4.87 -10.81
CA ASP A 504 -27.32 5.79 -10.84
C ASP A 504 -27.77 7.23 -10.53
N VAL A 505 -27.12 7.83 -9.54
CA VAL A 505 -27.31 9.23 -9.13
C VAL A 505 -26.01 9.98 -9.40
N VAL A 506 -26.11 11.07 -10.16
CA VAL A 506 -24.99 11.98 -10.46
C VAL A 506 -25.50 13.41 -10.21
N GLU A 507 -25.17 13.96 -9.04
CA GLU A 507 -25.65 15.28 -8.60
C GLU A 507 -24.49 16.30 -8.63
N PRO A 508 -24.55 17.34 -9.47
CA PRO A 508 -23.61 18.45 -9.41
C PRO A 508 -23.94 19.37 -8.23
N VAL A 509 -22.92 19.82 -7.49
CA VAL A 509 -23.09 20.74 -6.35
C VAL A 509 -22.13 21.92 -6.50
N ALA A 510 -22.63 23.14 -6.28
CA ALA A 510 -21.80 24.33 -6.26
C ALA A 510 -21.08 24.49 -4.91
N LEU A 511 -19.75 24.62 -4.93
CA LEU A 511 -18.90 24.84 -3.76
C LEU A 511 -18.66 26.32 -3.43
N SER A 512 -19.21 27.25 -4.20
CA SER A 512 -18.97 28.70 -4.06
C SER A 512 -19.31 29.27 -2.69
N GLU A 513 -20.27 28.67 -1.99
CA GLU A 513 -20.74 29.09 -0.66
C GLU A 513 -19.92 28.50 0.50
N PHE A 514 -19.06 27.53 0.22
CA PHE A 514 -18.27 26.86 1.25
C PHE A 514 -16.99 27.66 1.54
N ILE A 515 -16.40 27.47 2.72
CA ILE A 515 -15.11 28.05 3.11
C ILE A 515 -14.01 26.98 3.05
N PRO A 516 -12.72 27.35 2.97
CA PRO A 516 -11.65 26.36 3.06
C PRO A 516 -11.70 25.65 4.42
N ALA A 517 -11.95 24.35 4.39
CA ALA A 517 -12.10 23.49 5.57
C ALA A 517 -12.24 22.03 5.13
N HIS A 518 -12.20 21.13 6.11
CA HIS A 518 -12.60 19.74 5.97
C HIS A 518 -14.13 19.60 6.09
N TYR A 519 -14.73 18.77 5.26
CA TYR A 519 -16.18 18.53 5.22
C TYR A 519 -16.51 17.04 5.12
N GLU A 520 -17.66 16.68 5.68
CA GLU A 520 -18.33 15.40 5.42
C GLU A 520 -19.55 15.66 4.53
N VAL A 521 -19.82 14.76 3.58
CA VAL A 521 -21.08 14.70 2.86
C VAL A 521 -21.79 13.40 3.18
N ARG A 522 -23.03 13.50 3.65
CA ARG A 522 -23.93 12.38 3.90
C ARG A 522 -25.09 12.42 2.92
N VAL A 523 -25.37 11.28 2.32
CA VAL A 523 -26.54 11.03 1.50
C VAL A 523 -27.45 10.06 2.24
N SER A 524 -28.72 10.42 2.37
CA SER A 524 -29.76 9.62 3.01
C SER A 524 -30.90 9.41 2.04
N VAL A 525 -31.23 8.15 1.74
CA VAL A 525 -32.44 7.79 0.99
C VAL A 525 -33.54 7.56 2.02
N ARG A 526 -34.66 8.26 1.88
CA ARG A 526 -35.79 8.23 2.80
C ARG A 526 -37.08 7.90 2.07
N SER A 527 -37.97 7.12 2.68
CA SER A 527 -39.31 6.84 2.17
C SER A 527 -40.30 6.91 3.34
N GLY A 528 -41.41 7.62 3.18
CA GLY A 528 -42.38 7.81 4.28
C GLY A 528 -41.77 8.47 5.53
N GLY A 529 -40.73 9.31 5.37
CA GLY A 529 -40.01 9.96 6.47
C GLY A 529 -38.95 9.11 7.18
N GLN A 530 -38.87 7.81 6.89
CA GLN A 530 -37.86 6.91 7.46
C GLN A 530 -36.62 6.83 6.56
N GLU A 531 -35.42 6.86 7.15
CA GLU A 531 -34.17 6.57 6.43
C GLU A 531 -34.08 5.07 6.13
N ILE A 532 -33.98 4.72 4.84
CA ILE A 532 -33.91 3.34 4.37
C ILE A 532 -32.50 2.91 4.00
N ALA A 533 -31.65 3.85 3.56
CA ALA A 533 -30.25 3.62 3.27
C ALA A 533 -29.48 4.94 3.35
N ALA A 534 -28.21 4.89 3.69
CA ALA A 534 -27.36 6.07 3.72
C ALA A 534 -25.93 5.73 3.29
N GLY A 535 -25.21 6.73 2.80
CA GLY A 535 -23.78 6.69 2.53
C GLY A 535 -23.14 8.01 2.91
N GLN A 536 -21.85 7.99 3.23
CA GLN A 536 -21.11 9.20 3.55
C GLN A 536 -19.68 9.12 3.00
N ASP A 537 -19.07 10.28 2.81
CA ASP A 537 -17.66 10.45 2.44
C ASP A 537 -17.16 11.82 2.93
N GLU A 538 -15.86 12.02 2.91
CA GLU A 538 -15.20 13.25 3.36
C GLU A 538 -14.41 13.89 2.21
N PHE A 539 -14.24 15.21 2.28
CA PHE A 539 -13.47 15.97 1.30
C PHE A 539 -12.94 17.28 1.91
N ASP A 540 -11.92 17.83 1.27
CA ASP A 540 -11.32 19.09 1.69
C ASP A 540 -11.57 20.19 0.66
N ILE A 541 -11.81 21.40 1.15
CA ILE A 541 -11.78 22.60 0.33
C ILE A 541 -10.51 23.38 0.65
N THR A 542 -9.66 23.56 -0.36
CA THR A 542 -8.40 24.30 -0.24
C THR A 542 -8.61 25.81 -0.42
N PRO A 543 -7.77 26.67 0.19
CA PRO A 543 -7.77 28.11 -0.11
C PRO A 543 -7.23 28.45 -1.50
N LEU A 544 -6.62 27.50 -2.22
CA LEU A 544 -6.10 27.73 -3.57
C LEU A 544 -7.23 28.04 -4.56
N GLU A 545 -7.00 28.99 -5.47
CA GLU A 545 -7.95 29.32 -6.53
C GLU A 545 -8.02 28.25 -7.63
N LYS A 546 -6.89 27.59 -7.90
CA LYS A 546 -6.77 26.55 -8.92
C LYS A 546 -5.89 25.42 -8.41
N MET A 547 -6.21 24.21 -8.86
CA MET A 547 -5.42 23.02 -8.60
C MET A 547 -5.10 22.30 -9.90
N ALA A 548 -3.91 21.71 -9.96
CA ALA A 548 -3.54 20.79 -11.03
C ALA A 548 -4.36 19.49 -10.86
N ARG A 549 -5.07 19.10 -11.93
CA ARG A 549 -5.81 17.83 -11.97
C ARG A 549 -4.95 16.76 -12.65
N PRO A 550 -5.11 15.48 -12.25
CA PRO A 550 -4.21 14.43 -12.71
C PRO A 550 -4.34 14.17 -14.22
N TRP A 551 -3.23 13.84 -14.86
CA TRP A 551 -3.26 13.12 -16.12
C TRP A 551 -3.63 11.66 -15.85
N VAL A 552 -4.74 11.20 -16.43
CA VAL A 552 -5.33 9.89 -16.12
C VAL A 552 -4.98 8.87 -17.21
N TYR A 553 -4.29 7.80 -16.83
CA TYR A 553 -4.26 6.55 -17.59
C TYR A 553 -5.44 5.69 -17.17
N SER A 554 -6.26 5.24 -18.12
CA SER A 554 -7.45 4.43 -17.82
C SER A 554 -7.52 3.18 -18.69
N LYS A 555 -7.66 2.02 -18.05
CA LYS A 555 -7.92 0.76 -18.75
C LYS A 555 -9.42 0.54 -18.89
N ILE A 556 -9.84 0.22 -20.11
CA ILE A 556 -11.25 -0.01 -20.44
C ILE A 556 -11.51 -1.52 -20.41
N MET A 557 -12.54 -1.95 -19.68
CA MET A 557 -13.02 -3.32 -19.69
C MET A 557 -14.05 -3.55 -20.81
N PRO A 558 -14.21 -4.80 -21.31
CA PRO A 558 -15.28 -5.16 -22.22
C PRO A 558 -16.68 -4.85 -21.66
N ASP A 559 -17.69 -4.90 -22.52
CA ASP A 559 -19.09 -4.77 -22.10
C ASP A 559 -19.46 -5.80 -21.03
N ILE A 560 -20.40 -5.46 -20.14
CA ILE A 560 -20.85 -6.35 -19.06
C ILE A 560 -21.43 -7.69 -19.56
N SER A 561 -21.87 -7.76 -20.83
CA SER A 561 -22.31 -9.02 -21.45
C SER A 561 -21.18 -9.95 -21.89
N ASP A 562 -19.92 -9.47 -21.94
CA ASP A 562 -18.76 -10.24 -22.36
C ASP A 562 -18.51 -11.44 -21.43
N PRO A 563 -18.16 -12.62 -21.94
CA PRO A 563 -17.90 -13.81 -21.14
C PRO A 563 -16.76 -13.67 -20.12
N ILE A 564 -15.92 -12.62 -20.21
CA ILE A 564 -14.87 -12.35 -19.24
C ILE A 564 -15.42 -12.20 -17.82
N TYR A 565 -16.61 -11.62 -17.63
CA TYR A 565 -17.20 -11.40 -16.31
C TYR A 565 -17.58 -12.70 -15.60
N PRO A 566 -18.42 -13.58 -16.20
CA PRO A 566 -18.69 -14.89 -15.61
C PRO A 566 -17.43 -15.76 -15.50
N PHE A 567 -16.45 -15.61 -16.39
CA PHE A 567 -15.16 -16.30 -16.27
C PHE A 567 -14.38 -15.87 -15.02
N LEU A 568 -14.24 -14.55 -14.79
CA LEU A 568 -13.55 -14.02 -13.62
C LEU A 568 -14.29 -14.40 -12.32
N ALA A 569 -15.61 -14.26 -12.28
CA ALA A 569 -16.43 -14.66 -11.13
C ALA A 569 -16.30 -16.16 -10.85
N GLY A 570 -16.32 -17.00 -11.89
CA GLY A 570 -16.16 -18.45 -11.77
C GLY A 570 -14.80 -18.86 -11.22
N ASN A 571 -13.71 -18.23 -11.66
CA ASN A 571 -12.38 -18.45 -11.10
C ASN A 571 -12.28 -18.00 -9.63
N GLN A 572 -12.89 -16.86 -9.28
CA GLN A 572 -12.93 -16.39 -7.89
C GLN A 572 -13.71 -17.34 -6.98
N LEU A 573 -14.86 -17.83 -7.42
CA LEU A 573 -15.66 -18.84 -6.70
C LEU A 573 -14.90 -20.16 -6.54
N PHE A 574 -14.17 -20.57 -7.58
CA PHE A 574 -13.31 -21.75 -7.51
C PHE A 574 -12.23 -21.55 -6.44
N ASN A 575 -11.56 -20.39 -6.47
CA ASN A 575 -10.55 -20.03 -5.49
C ASN A 575 -11.13 -19.87 -4.08
N SER A 576 -12.39 -19.51 -3.91
CA SER A 576 -13.05 -19.49 -2.59
C SER A 576 -13.55 -20.88 -2.14
N GLY A 577 -13.35 -21.94 -2.93
CA GLY A 577 -13.83 -23.30 -2.62
C GLY A 577 -15.31 -23.57 -2.93
N ARG A 578 -16.01 -22.62 -3.57
CA ARG A 578 -17.43 -22.73 -3.96
C ARG A 578 -17.56 -23.40 -5.33
N TYR A 579 -17.14 -24.66 -5.42
CA TYR A 579 -16.91 -25.35 -6.71
C TYR A 579 -18.18 -25.52 -7.55
N GLN A 580 -19.35 -25.80 -6.96
CA GLN A 580 -20.58 -25.92 -7.74
C GLN A 580 -20.98 -24.59 -8.39
N GLU A 581 -20.89 -23.48 -7.67
CA GLU A 581 -21.22 -22.15 -8.19
C GLU A 581 -20.18 -21.68 -9.23
N ALA A 582 -18.91 -22.00 -8.99
CA ALA A 582 -17.83 -21.77 -9.95
C ALA A 582 -18.14 -22.45 -11.29
N ARG A 583 -18.54 -23.73 -11.26
CA ARG A 583 -18.90 -24.49 -12.46
C ARG A 583 -20.01 -23.80 -13.26
N LEU A 584 -21.06 -23.31 -12.59
CA LEU A 584 -22.18 -22.63 -13.25
C LEU A 584 -21.73 -21.35 -13.98
N LYS A 585 -20.90 -20.53 -13.33
CA LYS A 585 -20.38 -19.29 -13.93
C LYS A 585 -19.38 -19.56 -15.05
N LEU A 586 -18.48 -20.52 -14.88
CA LEU A 586 -17.53 -20.90 -15.92
C LEU A 586 -18.25 -21.49 -17.15
N GLU A 587 -19.34 -22.21 -16.95
CA GLU A 587 -20.18 -22.72 -18.02
C GLU A 587 -20.89 -21.60 -18.79
N GLU A 588 -21.34 -20.54 -18.11
CA GLU A 588 -21.88 -19.34 -18.76
C GLU A 588 -20.85 -18.68 -19.68
N ALA A 589 -19.60 -18.57 -19.24
CA ALA A 589 -18.50 -18.03 -20.04
C ALA A 589 -18.16 -18.92 -21.24
N PHE A 590 -17.99 -20.22 -21.01
CA PHE A 590 -17.64 -21.20 -22.04
C PHE A 590 -18.72 -21.30 -23.12
N LYS A 591 -20.02 -21.29 -22.76
CA LYS A 591 -21.12 -21.34 -23.73
C LYS A 591 -21.09 -20.19 -24.75
N LYS A 592 -20.60 -19.02 -24.33
CA LYS A 592 -20.50 -17.84 -25.20
C LYS A 592 -19.30 -17.87 -26.14
N LYS A 593 -18.20 -18.54 -25.76
CA LYS A 593 -16.98 -18.73 -26.58
C LYS A 593 -16.38 -20.13 -26.36
N PRO A 594 -16.98 -21.20 -26.92
CA PRO A 594 -16.54 -22.58 -26.69
C PRO A 594 -15.14 -22.90 -27.22
N GLU A 595 -14.65 -22.10 -28.17
CA GLU A 595 -13.32 -22.19 -28.77
C GLU A 595 -12.22 -21.58 -27.90
N ASP A 596 -12.57 -20.89 -26.81
CA ASP A 596 -11.61 -20.26 -25.92
C ASP A 596 -11.00 -21.28 -24.95
N ALA A 597 -9.69 -21.52 -25.12
CA ALA A 597 -8.93 -22.47 -24.32
C ALA A 597 -8.89 -22.13 -22.83
N ASP A 598 -8.89 -20.84 -22.46
CA ASP A 598 -8.89 -20.42 -21.05
C ASP A 598 -10.20 -20.80 -20.35
N TYR A 599 -11.33 -20.61 -21.06
CA TYR A 599 -12.65 -20.91 -20.53
C TYR A 599 -12.85 -22.42 -20.39
N ALA A 600 -12.43 -23.19 -21.39
CA ALA A 600 -12.46 -24.65 -21.36
C ALA A 600 -11.61 -25.20 -20.20
N LEU A 601 -10.39 -24.69 -20.01
CA LEU A 601 -9.49 -25.12 -18.94
C LEU A 601 -10.05 -24.82 -17.55
N ALA A 602 -10.58 -23.62 -17.34
CA ALA A 602 -11.15 -23.25 -16.05
C ALA A 602 -12.37 -24.13 -15.71
N LEU A 603 -13.27 -24.34 -16.67
CA LEU A 603 -14.44 -25.21 -16.48
C LEU A 603 -14.03 -26.67 -16.25
N ALA A 604 -13.10 -27.20 -17.05
CA ALA A 604 -12.55 -28.54 -16.88
C ALA A 604 -11.88 -28.73 -15.51
N ARG A 605 -11.18 -27.71 -14.99
CA ARG A 605 -10.62 -27.75 -13.63
C ARG A 605 -11.71 -27.82 -12.56
N ALA A 606 -12.81 -27.08 -12.73
CA ALA A 606 -13.97 -27.17 -11.85
C ALA A 606 -14.62 -28.56 -11.89
N ASP A 607 -14.83 -29.11 -13.10
CA ASP A 607 -15.40 -30.45 -13.29
C ASP A 607 -14.47 -31.56 -12.75
N MET A 608 -13.15 -31.46 -12.94
CA MET A 608 -12.17 -32.37 -12.32
C MET A 608 -12.27 -32.36 -10.80
N THR A 609 -12.41 -31.18 -10.19
CA THR A 609 -12.53 -31.03 -8.72
C THR A 609 -13.85 -31.61 -8.21
N LEU A 610 -14.92 -31.47 -8.99
CA LEU A 610 -16.24 -32.06 -8.73
C LEU A 610 -16.33 -33.54 -9.15
N GLN A 611 -15.22 -34.13 -9.61
CA GLN A 611 -15.10 -35.53 -10.03
C GLN A 611 -15.96 -35.92 -11.25
N ASP A 612 -16.35 -34.95 -12.08
CA ASP A 612 -17.07 -35.17 -13.34
C ASP A 612 -16.08 -35.37 -14.50
N TYR A 613 -15.35 -36.49 -14.45
CA TYR A 613 -14.26 -36.77 -15.39
C TYR A 613 -14.72 -36.95 -16.84
N SER A 614 -15.97 -37.40 -17.05
CA SER A 614 -16.55 -37.56 -18.38
C SER A 614 -16.78 -36.21 -19.07
N ARG A 615 -17.20 -35.21 -18.31
CA ARG A 615 -17.37 -33.85 -18.82
C ARG A 615 -16.05 -33.18 -19.14
N VAL A 616 -15.00 -33.43 -18.37
CA VAL A 616 -13.63 -32.96 -18.66
C VAL A 616 -13.16 -33.44 -20.02
N GLU A 617 -13.35 -34.72 -20.33
CA GLU A 617 -13.06 -35.27 -21.65
C GLU A 617 -13.85 -34.55 -22.76
N THR A 618 -15.15 -34.37 -22.55
CA THR A 618 -16.03 -33.72 -23.53
C THR A 618 -15.62 -32.27 -23.82
N LEU A 619 -15.15 -31.55 -22.79
CA LEU A 619 -14.72 -30.15 -22.91
C LEU A 619 -13.37 -30.00 -23.59
N LEU A 620 -12.42 -30.88 -23.29
CA LEU A 620 -11.04 -30.71 -23.73
C LEU A 620 -10.73 -31.39 -25.06
N LEU A 621 -11.38 -32.51 -25.38
CA LEU A 621 -11.11 -33.27 -26.60
C LEU A 621 -11.22 -32.45 -27.90
N PRO A 622 -12.15 -31.48 -28.06
CA PRO A 622 -12.22 -30.64 -29.26
C PRO A 622 -10.98 -29.79 -29.53
N PHE A 623 -10.13 -29.56 -28.54
CA PHE A 623 -8.87 -28.82 -28.70
C PHE A 623 -7.74 -29.68 -29.27
N PHE A 624 -7.88 -31.00 -29.25
CA PHE A 624 -6.90 -31.95 -29.77
C PHE A 624 -7.12 -32.18 -31.27
N GLY A 625 -6.02 -32.25 -32.04
CA GLY A 625 -6.08 -32.40 -33.50
C GLY A 625 -6.31 -31.09 -34.27
N GLN A 626 -6.27 -29.94 -33.59
CA GLN A 626 -6.28 -28.63 -34.25
C GLN A 626 -4.90 -28.25 -34.81
N ALA A 627 -4.86 -27.24 -35.68
CA ALA A 627 -3.61 -26.74 -36.27
C ALA A 627 -2.63 -26.17 -35.22
N LYS A 628 -3.15 -25.65 -34.10
CA LYS A 628 -2.35 -25.25 -32.94
C LYS A 628 -2.37 -26.37 -31.90
N PRO A 629 -1.22 -26.75 -31.31
CA PRO A 629 -1.21 -27.77 -30.28
C PRO A 629 -2.00 -27.30 -29.04
N PRO A 630 -2.71 -28.21 -28.34
CA PRO A 630 -3.38 -27.89 -27.08
C PRO A 630 -2.39 -27.36 -26.04
N ARG A 631 -2.89 -26.60 -25.07
CA ARG A 631 -2.05 -26.12 -23.95
C ARG A 631 -1.61 -27.29 -23.08
N TYR A 632 -0.42 -27.19 -22.49
CA TYR A 632 0.15 -28.20 -21.62
C TYR A 632 -0.83 -28.68 -20.53
N GLU A 633 -1.55 -27.75 -19.90
CA GLU A 633 -2.52 -28.03 -18.84
C GLU A 633 -3.70 -28.90 -19.32
N MET A 634 -4.06 -28.81 -20.61
CA MET A 634 -5.12 -29.64 -21.19
C MET A 634 -4.70 -31.10 -21.24
N PHE A 635 -3.44 -31.38 -21.61
CA PHE A 635 -2.90 -32.74 -21.58
C PHE A 635 -2.91 -33.31 -20.16
N VAL A 636 -2.48 -32.53 -19.18
CA VAL A 636 -2.45 -32.94 -17.77
C VAL A 636 -3.86 -33.23 -17.25
N LEU A 637 -4.83 -32.35 -17.49
CA LEU A 637 -6.21 -32.53 -17.02
C LEU A 637 -6.90 -33.70 -17.71
N LEU A 638 -6.76 -33.83 -19.04
CA LEU A 638 -7.38 -34.92 -19.80
C LEU A 638 -6.77 -36.28 -19.45
N ALA A 639 -5.44 -36.37 -19.33
CA ALA A 639 -4.78 -37.61 -18.90
C ALA A 639 -5.21 -38.01 -17.48
N ASN A 640 -5.30 -37.05 -16.56
CA ASN A 640 -5.83 -37.32 -15.22
C ASN A 640 -7.29 -37.77 -15.25
N ALA A 641 -8.14 -37.15 -16.06
CA ALA A 641 -9.53 -37.57 -16.22
C ALA A 641 -9.62 -39.03 -16.68
N HIS A 642 -8.88 -39.43 -17.71
CA HIS A 642 -8.81 -40.82 -18.16
C HIS A 642 -8.25 -41.76 -17.07
N HIS A 643 -7.18 -41.36 -16.39
CA HIS A 643 -6.61 -42.14 -15.29
C HIS A 643 -7.64 -42.39 -14.17
N ARG A 644 -8.41 -41.36 -13.78
CA ARG A 644 -9.46 -41.47 -12.76
C ARG A 644 -10.65 -42.32 -13.19
N LYS A 645 -10.94 -42.38 -14.49
CA LYS A 645 -11.94 -43.28 -15.09
C LYS A 645 -11.45 -44.73 -15.20
N GLY A 646 -10.17 -45.01 -14.91
CA GLY A 646 -9.57 -46.34 -15.11
C GLY A 646 -9.13 -46.60 -16.56
N GLU A 647 -9.16 -45.59 -17.42
CA GLU A 647 -8.82 -45.68 -18.84
C GLU A 647 -7.32 -45.41 -19.04
N TRP A 648 -6.47 -46.25 -18.41
CA TRP A 648 -5.03 -45.98 -18.30
C TRP A 648 -4.30 -45.94 -19.64
N ASP A 649 -4.68 -46.76 -20.62
CA ASP A 649 -4.12 -46.71 -21.98
C ASP A 649 -4.43 -45.39 -22.69
N ARG A 650 -5.65 -44.86 -22.51
CA ARG A 650 -6.03 -43.56 -23.07
C ARG A 650 -5.26 -42.44 -22.39
N ALA A 651 -5.08 -42.52 -21.07
CA ALA A 651 -4.25 -41.59 -20.32
C ALA A 651 -2.80 -41.59 -20.83
N LEU A 652 -2.20 -42.77 -21.05
CA LEU A 652 -0.85 -42.89 -21.61
C LEU A 652 -0.73 -42.24 -22.99
N ASN A 653 -1.70 -42.46 -23.89
CA ASN A 653 -1.68 -41.84 -25.21
C ASN A 653 -1.69 -40.30 -25.11
N VAL A 654 -2.55 -39.73 -24.27
CA VAL A 654 -2.59 -38.28 -24.03
C VAL A 654 -1.25 -37.79 -23.45
N LEU A 655 -0.63 -38.53 -22.53
CA LEU A 655 0.67 -38.19 -21.97
C LEU A 655 1.80 -38.23 -23.01
N GLU A 656 1.80 -39.23 -23.89
CA GLU A 656 2.79 -39.34 -24.98
C GLU A 656 2.68 -38.17 -25.96
N GLN A 657 1.45 -37.76 -26.31
CA GLN A 657 1.23 -36.54 -27.10
C GLN A 657 1.71 -35.29 -26.35
N GLY A 658 1.44 -35.18 -25.04
CA GLY A 658 1.92 -34.07 -24.23
C GLY A 658 3.45 -33.98 -24.19
N ILE A 659 4.13 -35.13 -24.04
CA ILE A 659 5.60 -35.23 -24.04
C ILE A 659 6.18 -34.90 -25.42
N SER A 660 5.53 -35.31 -26.52
CA SER A 660 6.03 -35.01 -27.86
C SER A 660 5.99 -33.51 -28.18
N HIS A 661 5.03 -32.77 -27.61
CA HIS A 661 4.91 -31.32 -27.80
C HIS A 661 5.74 -30.48 -26.81
N TYR A 662 5.77 -30.87 -25.54
CA TYR A 662 6.35 -30.04 -24.45
C TYR A 662 7.63 -30.62 -23.84
N GLY A 663 8.07 -31.78 -24.31
CA GLY A 663 9.20 -32.49 -23.75
C GLY A 663 8.90 -33.20 -22.43
N LEU A 664 9.94 -33.78 -21.85
CA LEU A 664 9.85 -34.50 -20.58
C LEU A 664 9.75 -33.52 -19.42
N ASN A 665 8.76 -33.71 -18.56
CA ASN A 665 8.66 -33.02 -17.28
C ASN A 665 8.19 -33.99 -16.19
N THR A 666 8.41 -33.60 -14.93
CA THR A 666 8.15 -34.45 -13.78
C THR A 666 6.67 -34.82 -13.65
N SER A 667 5.74 -33.88 -13.90
CA SER A 667 4.30 -34.12 -13.77
C SER A 667 3.79 -35.18 -14.75
N LEU A 668 4.12 -35.05 -16.04
CA LEU A 668 3.73 -36.02 -17.07
C LEU A 668 4.38 -37.39 -16.82
N LEU A 669 5.67 -37.41 -16.44
CA LEU A 669 6.39 -38.64 -16.13
C LEU A 669 5.83 -39.35 -14.89
N ASN A 670 5.46 -38.60 -13.86
CA ASN A 670 4.86 -39.17 -12.65
C ASN A 670 3.52 -39.82 -12.96
N LEU A 671 2.62 -39.13 -13.67
CA LEU A 671 1.33 -39.68 -14.08
C LEU A 671 1.50 -40.86 -15.04
N ARG A 672 2.49 -40.81 -15.94
CA ARG A 672 2.82 -41.92 -16.84
C ARG A 672 3.27 -43.16 -16.07
N GLY A 673 4.13 -42.98 -15.06
CA GLY A 673 4.56 -44.06 -14.18
C GLY A 673 3.40 -44.68 -13.40
N GLU A 674 2.48 -43.85 -12.89
CA GLU A 674 1.25 -44.32 -12.25
C GLU A 674 0.38 -45.15 -13.21
N CYS A 675 0.15 -44.67 -14.43
CA CYS A 675 -0.61 -45.39 -15.45
C CYS A 675 0.03 -46.76 -15.77
N TYR A 676 1.34 -46.82 -15.99
CA TYR A 676 2.04 -48.11 -16.23
C TYR A 676 1.94 -49.05 -15.03
N LEU A 677 2.05 -48.53 -13.80
CA LEU A 677 1.91 -49.35 -12.61
C LEU A 677 0.50 -49.94 -12.52
N ARG A 678 -0.55 -49.15 -12.81
CA ARG A 678 -1.94 -49.62 -12.84
C ARG A 678 -2.19 -50.68 -13.91
N LEU A 679 -1.51 -50.58 -15.05
CA LEU A 679 -1.50 -51.59 -16.11
C LEU A 679 -0.64 -52.83 -15.77
N GLY A 680 0.03 -52.86 -14.62
CA GLY A 680 0.90 -53.96 -14.20
C GLY A 680 2.29 -53.95 -14.83
N ASN A 681 2.63 -52.94 -15.64
CA ASN A 681 3.94 -52.78 -16.26
C ASN A 681 4.92 -52.09 -15.30
N LYS A 682 5.40 -52.84 -14.31
CA LYS A 682 6.33 -52.34 -13.29
C LYS A 682 7.63 -51.79 -13.87
N THR A 683 8.14 -52.38 -14.95
CA THR A 683 9.40 -51.96 -15.59
C THR A 683 9.31 -50.57 -16.19
N GLU A 684 8.26 -50.29 -16.96
CA GLU A 684 8.06 -48.97 -17.55
C GLU A 684 7.64 -47.93 -16.50
N ALA A 685 6.90 -48.34 -15.46
CA ALA A 685 6.61 -47.48 -14.32
C ALA A 685 7.90 -47.01 -13.62
N LEU A 686 8.81 -47.95 -13.34
CA LEU A 686 10.10 -47.67 -12.73
C LEU A 686 10.93 -46.71 -13.60
N ARG A 687 11.04 -47.00 -14.90
CA ARG A 687 11.77 -46.15 -15.85
C ARG A 687 11.23 -44.73 -15.91
N ALA A 688 9.91 -44.55 -15.93
CA ALA A 688 9.28 -43.23 -15.95
C ALA A 688 9.59 -42.42 -14.69
N TRP A 689 9.51 -43.03 -13.50
CA TRP A 689 9.79 -42.37 -12.23
C TRP A 689 11.28 -42.12 -11.99
N GLU A 690 12.17 -43.03 -12.39
CA GLU A 690 13.62 -42.76 -12.37
C GLU A 690 13.96 -41.55 -13.24
N LYS A 691 13.35 -41.47 -14.43
CA LYS A 691 13.53 -40.30 -15.31
C LYS A 691 12.97 -39.02 -14.69
N SER A 692 11.86 -39.10 -13.95
CA SER A 692 11.32 -37.97 -13.20
C SER A 692 12.27 -37.50 -12.10
N LEU A 693 12.88 -38.44 -11.36
CA LEU A 693 13.85 -38.15 -10.30
C LEU A 693 15.17 -37.58 -10.84
N GLU A 694 15.58 -37.95 -12.05
CA GLU A 694 16.70 -37.30 -12.75
C GLU A 694 16.42 -35.82 -13.03
N LEU A 695 15.17 -35.47 -13.38
CA LEU A 695 14.78 -34.07 -13.62
C LEU A 695 14.61 -33.28 -12.32
N ASN A 696 14.11 -33.92 -11.26
CA ASN A 696 13.99 -33.33 -9.93
C ASN A 696 14.08 -34.42 -8.86
N SER A 697 15.18 -34.43 -8.10
CA SER A 697 15.38 -35.40 -7.02
C SER A 697 14.52 -35.13 -5.79
N ALA A 698 13.96 -33.93 -5.63
CA ALA A 698 13.16 -33.55 -4.48
C ALA A 698 11.69 -34.01 -4.61
N GLN A 699 11.47 -35.31 -4.77
CA GLN A 699 10.15 -35.94 -4.92
C GLN A 699 10.01 -37.14 -3.97
N PRO A 700 9.70 -36.94 -2.68
CA PRO A 700 9.75 -37.98 -1.65
C PRO A 700 8.87 -39.19 -1.96
N ASP A 701 7.69 -38.97 -2.52
CA ASP A 701 6.74 -40.05 -2.79
C ASP A 701 7.09 -40.84 -4.04
N VAL A 702 7.65 -40.19 -5.05
CA VAL A 702 8.22 -40.86 -6.23
C VAL A 702 9.41 -41.73 -5.80
N GLN A 703 10.27 -41.22 -4.90
CA GLN A 703 11.37 -41.99 -4.34
C GLN A 703 10.88 -43.24 -3.56
N LYS A 704 9.83 -43.09 -2.76
CA LYS A 704 9.19 -44.23 -2.08
C LYS A 704 8.65 -45.25 -3.07
N ALA A 705 7.96 -44.80 -4.12
CA ALA A 705 7.39 -45.68 -5.14
C ALA A 705 8.47 -46.45 -5.92
N VAL A 706 9.56 -45.78 -6.30
CA VAL A 706 10.73 -46.40 -6.94
C VAL A 706 11.37 -47.45 -6.02
N ASN A 707 11.58 -47.13 -4.75
CA ASN A 707 12.16 -48.06 -3.79
C ASN A 707 11.28 -49.30 -3.60
N ALA A 708 9.95 -49.12 -3.52
CA ALA A 708 9.00 -50.21 -3.37
C ALA A 708 8.93 -51.13 -4.60
N LEU A 709 9.21 -50.63 -5.80
CA LEU A 709 9.26 -51.45 -7.03
C LEU A 709 10.60 -52.16 -7.23
N LYS A 710 11.66 -51.72 -6.55
CA LYS A 710 12.99 -52.35 -6.58
C LYS A 710 13.17 -53.46 -5.54
N GLN A 711 12.30 -53.48 -4.53
CA GLN A 711 12.17 -54.59 -3.57
C GLN A 711 11.27 -55.67 -4.16
#